data_AF-A0A7J4QV10-F1
#
_entry.id   AF-A0A7J4QV10-F1
#
_cell.length_a   1.000
_cell.length_b   1.000
_cell.length_c   1.000
_cell.angle_alpha   90.00
_cell.angle_beta   90.00
_cell.angle_gamma   90.00
#
_symmetry.space_group_name_H-M   'P 1'
#
loop_
_entity.id
_entity.type
_entity.pdbx_description
1 polymer ?
#
loop_
_entity_poly.entity_id
_entity_poly.type
_entity_poly.pdbx_seq_one_letter_code
_entity_poly.pdbx_strand_id
1 'polypeptide(L)'
;MMNRNLTRNDEAVSAAIATVLLFGGVISIIGLMLVSMLPIIEELEGSIERDDMSSQMMVLAHQTEILSEHGMPGDSTELELVPLDGSLTWDSTRGGMWYSSTWSDETTFRMKGILDFDDNIEIKHPESKTTAICYDDLRLGPTRPFYYSVPDWVENLEITSVQGIASPLGPIKIKLMIDDSLFETIEMNIDQSLTIDTNTLTNLKMESSHELAIIASAGQGGGALITPDNPSKTDDTGRSWTIPLPSGDSIISVISRDANLISVTESGVETNNIVTSSDDTRIGTSWTTTISLQEASIVKITTSSPSHMILLTETTGNSGIINLKSNSGSYLGTEFLTPQMTGYLELTNPSDSIATATWKGGGISIPSGSTESISWPPSGISGSPIIDIDNDVLVYWHNNNSNPNSIGAGLVPAHDTGFSSGMEHLFETYNSDTVDSIVTQIAGYSSQWNFSSYTSFNQTSDFDSPFYEFSTDVGNHQISILEGHPMRVYRLSGPSGMIELAHDGAERCLGIDTTASGWISTVLPWNTFSGTSEAQILEAWRQGTHPSSYSVDLIANNGQTDYSIVASAWILHISRLTYEFTSSVTGMEVAYSNGAVLTNHPEFLPTVLKQPNDRSGPGPRFASTIPALNPSSDSTVGSGVMSLDIELAYRESLASETAYEVRRGWYSPYGEAIANSAASGLEQSLDWTIYPGRLDLLTDYVGWVPDPSIGTSEAVWHTNGEPIQFSLQLSSLDVTMSEANE
;
A
#
# COMPACT_ATOMS: atom_id res chain seq x y z
N MET A 1 -14.74 -87.40 70.80
CA MET A 1 -14.57 -86.95 69.41
C MET A 1 -15.91 -87.08 68.70
N MET A 2 -16.59 -85.97 68.45
CA MET A 2 -17.77 -85.92 67.60
C MET A 2 -17.47 -84.87 66.54
N ASN A 3 -17.00 -85.33 65.37
CA ASN A 3 -16.71 -84.46 64.23
C ASN A 3 -18.04 -83.87 63.74
N ARG A 4 -18.26 -82.58 64.01
CA ARG A 4 -19.29 -81.80 63.32
C ARG A 4 -18.80 -81.56 61.88
N ASN A 5 -19.36 -82.30 60.94
CA ASN A 5 -19.25 -81.98 59.51
C ASN A 5 -19.96 -80.65 59.25
N LEU A 6 -19.18 -79.59 59.06
CA LEU A 6 -19.62 -78.38 58.38
C LEU A 6 -19.77 -78.74 56.89
N THR A 7 -20.98 -79.08 56.47
CA THR A 7 -21.31 -79.21 55.05
C THR A 7 -21.30 -77.82 54.42
N ARG A 8 -20.33 -77.55 53.54
CA ARG A 8 -20.28 -76.35 52.70
C ARG A 8 -21.56 -76.33 51.85
N ASN A 9 -22.36 -75.28 52.00
CA ASN A 9 -23.63 -75.17 51.31
C ASN A 9 -23.37 -74.68 49.87
N ASP A 10 -23.09 -75.61 48.95
CA ASP A 10 -22.72 -75.28 47.57
C ASP A 10 -23.82 -74.51 46.82
N GLU A 11 -25.08 -74.62 47.26
CA GLU A 11 -26.20 -73.81 46.76
C GLU A 11 -26.06 -72.32 47.11
N ALA A 12 -25.57 -71.99 48.31
CA ALA A 12 -25.33 -70.60 48.72
C ALA A 12 -24.11 -70.00 48.01
N VAL A 13 -23.09 -70.82 47.71
CA VAL A 13 -21.90 -70.40 46.93
C VAL A 13 -22.27 -70.19 45.47
N SER A 14 -23.10 -71.06 44.88
CA SER A 14 -23.59 -70.91 43.50
C SER A 14 -24.50 -69.69 43.34
N ALA A 15 -25.40 -69.44 44.29
CA ALA A 15 -26.22 -68.23 44.31
C ALA A 15 -25.37 -66.96 44.41
N ALA A 16 -24.35 -66.93 45.26
CA ALA A 16 -23.44 -65.80 45.40
C ALA A 16 -22.65 -65.53 44.10
N ILE A 17 -22.11 -66.58 43.47
CA ILE A 17 -21.40 -66.48 42.18
C ILE A 17 -22.34 -65.98 41.07
N ALA A 18 -23.58 -66.46 41.03
CA ALA A 18 -24.57 -66.02 40.07
C ALA A 18 -24.89 -64.52 40.23
N THR A 19 -25.08 -64.03 41.46
CA THR A 19 -25.28 -62.59 41.71
C THR A 19 -24.07 -61.74 41.32
N VAL A 20 -22.85 -62.20 41.59
CA VAL A 20 -21.62 -61.47 41.20
C VAL A 20 -21.45 -61.42 39.67
N LEU A 21 -21.75 -62.53 38.97
CA LEU A 21 -21.73 -62.55 37.50
C LEU A 21 -22.81 -61.67 36.89
N LEU A 22 -23.99 -61.60 37.49
CA LEU A 22 -25.08 -60.73 37.02
C LEU A 22 -24.72 -59.25 37.22
N PHE A 23 -24.16 -58.89 38.38
CA PHE A 23 -23.64 -57.54 38.62
C PHE A 23 -22.46 -57.19 37.70
N GLY A 24 -21.52 -58.11 37.49
CA GLY A 24 -20.40 -57.92 36.57
C GLY A 24 -20.83 -57.78 35.10
N GLY A 25 -21.87 -58.51 34.69
CA GLY A 25 -22.49 -58.38 33.37
C GLY A 25 -23.19 -57.04 33.18
N VAL A 26 -23.95 -56.57 34.18
CA VAL A 26 -24.61 -55.25 34.14
C VAL A 26 -23.57 -54.12 34.12
N ILE A 27 -22.51 -54.20 34.94
CA ILE A 27 -21.42 -53.21 34.95
C ILE A 27 -20.67 -53.22 33.61
N SER A 28 -20.46 -54.38 32.99
CA SER A 28 -19.82 -54.45 31.66
C SER A 28 -20.68 -53.85 30.55
N ILE A 29 -22.00 -54.03 30.62
CA ILE A 29 -22.94 -53.43 29.65
C ILE A 29 -23.01 -51.91 29.84
N ILE A 30 -23.11 -51.44 31.09
CA ILE A 30 -23.09 -50.00 31.39
C ILE A 30 -21.74 -49.38 31.00
N GLY A 31 -20.63 -50.08 31.25
CA GLY A 31 -19.30 -49.66 30.83
C GLY A 31 -19.17 -49.56 29.31
N LEU A 32 -19.66 -50.56 28.57
CA LEU A 32 -19.70 -50.52 27.11
C LEU A 32 -20.60 -49.42 26.57
N MET A 33 -21.77 -49.19 27.19
CA MET A 33 -22.68 -48.10 26.83
C MET A 33 -22.09 -46.72 27.11
N LEU A 34 -21.39 -46.54 28.24
CA LEU A 34 -20.70 -45.28 28.56
C LEU A 34 -19.57 -45.02 27.56
N VAL A 35 -18.77 -46.03 27.23
CA VAL A 35 -17.69 -45.91 26.24
C VAL A 35 -18.24 -45.63 24.84
N SER A 36 -19.44 -46.11 24.48
CA SER A 36 -20.04 -45.80 23.18
C SER A 36 -20.83 -44.49 23.15
N MET A 37 -21.29 -43.97 24.29
CA MET A 37 -22.00 -42.68 24.36
C MET A 37 -21.09 -41.48 24.57
N LEU A 38 -19.93 -41.66 25.22
CA LEU A 38 -18.96 -40.59 25.43
C LEU A 38 -18.61 -39.82 24.15
N PRO A 39 -18.26 -40.48 23.02
CA PRO A 39 -17.94 -39.76 21.78
C PRO A 39 -19.12 -38.95 21.20
N ILE A 40 -20.36 -39.42 21.41
CA ILE A 40 -21.57 -38.74 20.93
C ILE A 40 -21.86 -37.51 21.79
N ILE A 41 -21.60 -37.59 23.10
CA ILE A 41 -21.75 -36.46 24.01
C ILE A 41 -20.70 -35.40 23.70
N GLU A 42 -19.44 -35.78 23.52
CA GLU A 42 -18.36 -34.86 23.12
C GLU A 42 -18.64 -34.18 21.78
N GLU A 43 -19.21 -34.89 20.80
CA GLU A 43 -19.60 -34.30 19.50
C GLU A 43 -20.77 -33.31 19.63
N LEU A 44 -21.80 -33.66 20.43
CA LEU A 44 -22.95 -32.77 20.67
C LEU A 44 -22.54 -31.52 21.45
N GLU A 45 -21.65 -31.67 22.43
CA GLU A 45 -21.06 -30.55 23.18
C GLU A 45 -20.27 -29.65 22.24
N GLY A 46 -19.34 -30.20 21.44
CA GLY A 46 -18.60 -29.43 20.44
C GLY A 46 -19.48 -28.73 19.40
N SER A 47 -20.60 -29.35 19.00
CA SER A 47 -21.57 -28.69 18.11
C SER A 47 -22.29 -27.51 18.77
N ILE A 48 -22.62 -27.59 20.06
CA ILE A 48 -23.25 -26.49 20.80
C ILE A 48 -22.24 -25.35 20.98
N GLU A 49 -21.00 -25.67 21.36
CA GLU A 49 -19.93 -24.68 21.48
C GLU A 49 -19.66 -23.98 20.15
N ARG A 50 -19.64 -24.73 19.05
CA ARG A 50 -19.47 -24.16 17.70
C ARG A 50 -20.60 -23.20 17.38
N ASP A 51 -21.85 -23.62 17.58
CA ASP A 51 -23.00 -22.80 17.23
C ASP A 51 -23.02 -21.50 18.08
N ASP A 52 -22.71 -21.59 19.37
CA ASP A 52 -22.64 -20.42 20.24
C ASP A 52 -21.50 -19.47 19.84
N MET A 53 -20.27 -19.97 19.72
CA MET A 53 -19.12 -19.16 19.33
C MET A 53 -19.29 -18.59 17.92
N SER A 54 -19.86 -19.34 16.98
CA SER A 54 -20.17 -18.84 15.64
C SER A 54 -21.14 -17.67 15.68
N SER A 55 -22.14 -17.73 16.55
CA SER A 55 -23.09 -16.64 16.76
C SER A 55 -22.40 -15.40 17.31
N GLN A 56 -21.56 -15.56 18.34
CA GLN A 56 -20.79 -14.46 18.91
C GLN A 56 -19.84 -13.83 17.88
N MET A 57 -19.17 -14.64 17.06
CA MET A 57 -18.26 -14.18 16.00
C MET A 57 -18.99 -13.50 14.84
N MET A 58 -20.23 -13.90 14.54
CA MET A 58 -21.10 -13.20 13.59
C MET A 58 -21.51 -11.82 14.10
N VAL A 59 -21.75 -11.67 15.41
CA VAL A 59 -22.01 -10.37 16.03
C VAL A 59 -20.78 -9.48 15.95
N LEU A 60 -19.60 -10.01 16.29
CA LEU A 60 -18.31 -9.30 16.09
C LEU A 60 -18.20 -8.79 14.66
N ALA A 61 -18.40 -9.68 13.68
CA ALA A 61 -18.29 -9.33 12.27
C ALA A 61 -19.32 -8.29 11.80
N HIS A 62 -20.46 -8.16 12.48
CA HIS A 62 -21.46 -7.14 12.15
C HIS A 62 -21.11 -5.79 12.76
N GLN A 63 -20.62 -5.77 14.00
CA GLN A 63 -20.20 -4.53 14.66
C GLN A 63 -18.96 -3.92 14.00
N THR A 64 -17.98 -4.74 13.64
CA THR A 64 -16.79 -4.29 12.92
C THR A 64 -17.12 -3.70 11.55
N GLU A 65 -18.11 -4.28 10.85
CA GLU A 65 -18.61 -3.79 9.56
C GLU A 65 -19.33 -2.43 9.69
N ILE A 66 -20.22 -2.29 10.68
CA ILE A 66 -20.89 -1.01 10.93
C ILE A 66 -19.88 0.09 11.27
N LEU A 67 -18.93 -0.23 12.15
CA LEU A 67 -17.90 0.71 12.58
C LEU A 67 -16.97 1.07 11.42
N SER A 68 -16.51 0.09 10.63
CA SER A 68 -15.61 0.33 9.50
C SER A 68 -16.27 1.15 8.39
N GLU A 69 -17.58 1.03 8.17
CA GLU A 69 -18.25 1.70 7.06
C GLU A 69 -18.86 3.06 7.43
N HIS A 70 -19.44 3.14 8.63
CA HIS A 70 -20.24 4.28 9.07
C HIS A 70 -19.65 5.03 10.26
N GLY A 71 -18.68 4.44 10.96
CA GLY A 71 -18.00 5.09 12.07
C GLY A 71 -17.17 6.30 11.62
N MET A 72 -16.97 7.21 12.56
CA MET A 72 -15.95 8.26 12.50
C MET A 72 -14.74 7.84 13.34
N PRO A 73 -13.52 8.29 13.00
CA PRO A 73 -12.35 8.02 13.82
C PRO A 73 -12.56 8.42 15.28
N GLY A 74 -12.26 7.50 16.20
CA GLY A 74 -12.53 7.62 17.63
C GLY A 74 -13.89 7.07 18.09
N ASP A 75 -14.77 6.65 17.17
CA ASP A 75 -15.94 5.85 17.54
C ASP A 75 -15.47 4.45 17.99
N SER A 76 -16.06 3.94 19.07
CA SER A 76 -15.75 2.61 19.58
C SER A 76 -17.00 1.76 19.84
N THR A 77 -16.81 0.45 19.90
CA THR A 77 -17.83 -0.53 20.27
C THR A 77 -17.24 -1.59 21.19
N GLU A 78 -18.00 -1.94 22.23
CA GLU A 78 -17.64 -3.01 23.17
C GLU A 78 -18.40 -4.30 22.82
N LEU A 79 -17.74 -5.45 22.92
CA LEU A 79 -18.31 -6.77 22.72
C LEU A 79 -17.77 -7.74 23.78
N GLU A 80 -18.63 -8.57 24.35
CA GLU A 80 -18.21 -9.68 25.21
C GLU A 80 -18.20 -10.99 24.40
N LEU A 81 -17.08 -11.69 24.43
CA LEU A 81 -16.95 -13.07 23.95
C LEU A 81 -16.81 -14.01 25.15
N VAL A 82 -17.65 -15.03 25.20
CA VAL A 82 -17.67 -16.04 26.26
C VAL A 82 -17.16 -17.36 25.66
N PRO A 83 -15.84 -17.63 25.73
CA PRO A 83 -15.32 -18.97 25.46
C PRO A 83 -15.82 -19.92 26.56
N LEU A 84 -16.32 -21.10 26.17
CA LEU A 84 -16.79 -22.12 27.09
C LEU A 84 -15.59 -22.95 27.59
N ASP A 85 -15.22 -24.01 26.88
CA ASP A 85 -14.05 -24.80 27.22
C ASP A 85 -12.82 -24.50 26.34
N GLY A 86 -12.97 -23.73 25.25
CA GLY A 86 -11.89 -23.36 24.33
C GLY A 86 -11.10 -22.11 24.72
N SER A 87 -10.19 -21.68 23.85
CA SER A 87 -9.41 -20.44 24.05
C SER A 87 -9.45 -19.52 22.84
N LEU A 88 -9.53 -18.22 23.10
CA LEU A 88 -9.41 -17.16 22.09
C LEU A 88 -7.95 -16.73 21.95
N THR A 89 -7.45 -16.76 20.72
CA THR A 89 -6.08 -16.37 20.35
C THR A 89 -6.08 -15.44 19.14
N TRP A 90 -5.12 -14.53 19.11
CA TRP A 90 -4.80 -13.76 17.91
C TRP A 90 -3.76 -14.53 17.10
N ASP A 91 -3.92 -14.49 15.79
CA ASP A 91 -2.96 -15.06 14.85
C ASP A 91 -2.70 -14.04 13.75
N SER A 92 -1.48 -13.50 13.72
CA SER A 92 -1.09 -12.50 12.73
C SER A 92 -0.51 -13.10 11.45
N THR A 93 -0.29 -14.41 11.40
CA THR A 93 0.47 -15.08 10.32
C THR A 93 -0.40 -15.82 9.31
N ARG A 94 -1.52 -16.41 9.76
CA ARG A 94 -2.45 -17.16 8.89
C ARG A 94 -3.64 -16.34 8.39
N GLY A 95 -3.63 -15.03 8.61
CA GLY A 95 -4.62 -14.10 8.11
C GLY A 95 -4.11 -13.33 6.90
N GLY A 96 -4.93 -13.19 5.86
CA GLY A 96 -4.56 -12.37 4.72
C GLY A 96 -5.56 -12.41 3.57
N MET A 97 -5.67 -11.28 2.89
CA MET A 97 -6.44 -11.15 1.64
C MET A 97 -5.75 -10.17 0.71
N TRP A 98 -6.13 -10.21 -0.56
CA TRP A 98 -5.63 -9.26 -1.55
C TRP A 98 -6.70 -8.88 -2.55
N TYR A 99 -6.58 -7.69 -3.11
CA TYR A 99 -7.33 -7.22 -4.26
C TYR A 99 -6.37 -6.87 -5.39
N SER A 100 -6.77 -7.11 -6.64
CA SER A 100 -6.08 -6.56 -7.81
C SER A 100 -7.08 -5.91 -8.76
N SER A 101 -6.63 -4.86 -9.46
CA SER A 101 -7.40 -4.17 -10.47
C SER A 101 -6.54 -3.88 -11.69
N THR A 102 -7.17 -3.91 -12.87
CA THR A 102 -6.55 -3.45 -14.11
C THR A 102 -7.15 -2.14 -14.57
N TRP A 103 -6.30 -1.25 -15.07
CA TRP A 103 -6.66 0.10 -15.50
C TRP A 103 -6.74 0.25 -17.02
N SER A 104 -6.27 -0.76 -17.76
CA SER A 104 -6.44 -0.83 -19.22
C SER A 104 -7.42 -1.93 -19.62
N ASP A 105 -8.07 -1.71 -20.76
CA ASP A 105 -8.95 -2.70 -21.37
C ASP A 105 -8.19 -3.98 -21.76
N GLU A 106 -8.92 -5.10 -21.82
CA GLU A 106 -8.44 -6.44 -22.19
C GLU A 106 -7.22 -6.96 -21.41
N THR A 107 -6.92 -6.39 -20.23
CA THR A 107 -5.81 -6.85 -19.38
C THR A 107 -6.29 -7.58 -18.12
N THR A 108 -5.46 -8.50 -17.64
CA THR A 108 -5.70 -9.26 -16.41
C THR A 108 -4.46 -9.21 -15.53
N PHE A 109 -4.61 -9.08 -14.22
CA PHE A 109 -3.47 -9.09 -13.29
C PHE A 109 -3.66 -10.13 -12.19
N ARG A 110 -2.77 -11.13 -12.18
CA ARG A 110 -2.81 -12.25 -11.23
C ARG A 110 -1.48 -12.35 -10.48
N MET A 111 -1.54 -12.86 -9.25
CA MET A 111 -0.38 -12.98 -8.37
C MET A 111 -0.40 -14.30 -7.60
N LYS A 112 0.79 -14.79 -7.23
CA LYS A 112 1.00 -15.96 -6.36
C LYS A 112 2.19 -15.73 -5.45
N GLY A 113 2.22 -16.45 -4.32
CA GLY A 113 3.30 -16.31 -3.32
C GLY A 113 3.30 -14.97 -2.59
N ILE A 114 2.20 -14.22 -2.64
CA ILE A 114 2.16 -12.85 -2.08
C ILE A 114 1.92 -12.77 -0.57
N LEU A 115 1.51 -13.87 0.06
CA LEU A 115 1.12 -13.91 1.48
C LEU A 115 1.93 -14.93 2.30
N ASP A 116 3.04 -15.46 1.77
CA ASP A 116 3.85 -16.52 2.41
C ASP A 116 5.09 -15.98 3.17
N PHE A 117 5.26 -14.66 3.24
CA PHE A 117 6.41 -13.97 3.86
C PHE A 117 7.77 -14.32 3.24
N ASP A 118 7.77 -14.94 2.06
CA ASP A 118 8.97 -15.10 1.28
C ASP A 118 9.27 -13.83 0.48
N ASP A 119 10.47 -13.74 -0.08
CA ASP A 119 10.85 -12.63 -0.94
C ASP A 119 10.45 -12.85 -2.41
N ASN A 120 10.03 -14.05 -2.82
CA ASN A 120 9.74 -14.31 -4.22
C ASN A 120 8.23 -14.35 -4.51
N ILE A 121 7.77 -13.44 -5.36
CA ILE A 121 6.39 -13.41 -5.84
C ILE A 121 6.33 -13.74 -7.33
N GLU A 122 5.23 -14.36 -7.74
CA GLU A 122 4.96 -14.60 -9.16
C GLU A 122 3.79 -13.74 -9.61
N ILE A 123 3.99 -12.95 -10.66
CA ILE A 123 2.95 -12.15 -11.28
C ILE A 123 2.64 -12.66 -12.68
N LYS A 124 1.41 -12.43 -13.15
CA LYS A 124 1.01 -12.73 -14.51
C LYS A 124 0.17 -11.61 -15.09
N HIS A 125 0.59 -11.14 -16.24
CA HIS A 125 -0.07 -10.13 -17.07
C HIS A 125 -0.09 -10.63 -18.54
N PRO A 126 -1.14 -10.34 -19.34
CA PRO A 126 -1.22 -10.78 -20.74
C PRO A 126 -0.18 -10.09 -21.64
N GLU A 127 -0.17 -10.46 -22.92
CA GLU A 127 0.88 -10.35 -23.96
C GLU A 127 1.57 -8.98 -24.21
N SER A 128 1.31 -7.95 -23.40
CA SER A 128 2.08 -6.70 -23.41
C SER A 128 3.45 -6.87 -22.75
N LYS A 129 4.35 -5.93 -23.06
CA LYS A 129 5.67 -5.87 -22.43
C LYS A 129 5.52 -5.36 -21.01
N THR A 130 5.91 -6.16 -20.02
CA THR A 130 6.04 -5.73 -18.62
C THR A 130 7.40 -5.06 -18.45
N THR A 131 7.39 -3.78 -18.14
CA THR A 131 8.59 -2.95 -18.02
C THR A 131 9.15 -3.05 -16.60
N ALA A 132 8.30 -2.82 -15.60
CA ALA A 132 8.73 -2.77 -14.20
C ALA A 132 7.58 -3.12 -13.22
N ILE A 133 7.94 -3.29 -11.96
CA ILE A 133 7.01 -3.48 -10.85
C ILE A 133 7.45 -2.58 -9.68
N CYS A 134 6.52 -1.84 -9.09
CA CYS A 134 6.76 -1.01 -7.92
C CYS A 134 6.03 -1.57 -6.70
N TYR A 135 6.69 -1.55 -5.55
CA TYR A 135 6.11 -1.92 -4.28
C TYR A 135 6.04 -0.73 -3.34
N ASP A 136 4.95 -0.65 -2.59
CA ASP A 136 4.77 0.35 -1.54
C ASP A 136 4.32 -0.32 -0.24
N ASP A 137 4.81 0.16 0.90
CA ASP A 137 4.51 -0.36 2.23
C ASP A 137 3.34 0.41 2.85
N LEU A 138 2.19 -0.26 3.00
CA LEU A 138 0.95 0.37 3.47
C LEU A 138 0.95 0.65 4.99
N ARG A 139 1.90 0.10 5.77
CA ARG A 139 2.07 0.36 7.22
C ARG A 139 0.76 0.40 8.02
N LEU A 140 0.04 -0.72 8.04
CA LEU A 140 -1.30 -0.76 8.63
C LEU A 140 -1.27 -0.89 10.15
N GLY A 141 -1.79 0.10 10.87
CA GLY A 141 -2.06 0.02 12.31
C GLY A 141 -1.03 0.71 13.22
N PRO A 142 -1.40 0.95 14.49
CA PRO A 142 -0.69 1.86 15.40
C PRO A 142 0.69 1.36 15.84
N THR A 143 0.94 0.05 15.76
CA THR A 143 2.21 -0.57 16.12
C THR A 143 3.22 -0.59 14.97
N ARG A 144 2.86 -0.05 13.81
CA ARG A 144 3.62 -0.11 12.56
C ARG A 144 3.90 1.31 12.04
N PRO A 145 4.86 2.03 12.63
CA PRO A 145 5.09 3.43 12.30
C PRO A 145 5.71 3.61 10.90
N PHE A 146 5.46 4.77 10.30
CA PHE A 146 6.13 5.26 9.10
C PHE A 146 7.52 5.77 9.45
N TYR A 147 8.51 5.39 8.65
CA TYR A 147 9.89 5.85 8.79
C TYR A 147 10.27 6.78 7.64
N TYR A 148 10.94 7.87 7.98
CA TYR A 148 11.49 8.83 7.04
C TYR A 148 12.97 9.02 7.35
N SER A 149 13.83 8.62 6.43
CA SER A 149 15.27 8.89 6.50
C SER A 149 15.57 10.24 5.84
N VAL A 150 16.22 11.15 6.56
CA VAL A 150 16.51 12.51 6.08
C VAL A 150 17.97 12.62 5.65
N PRO A 151 18.25 13.07 4.41
CA PRO A 151 19.62 13.31 3.97
C PRO A 151 20.32 14.44 4.73
N ASP A 152 21.63 14.32 4.94
CA ASP A 152 22.43 15.28 5.73
C ASP A 152 22.54 16.70 5.11
N TRP A 153 22.26 16.85 3.81
CA TRP A 153 22.29 18.15 3.13
C TRP A 153 21.05 19.02 3.42
N VAL A 154 19.99 18.42 3.97
CA VAL A 154 18.75 19.11 4.29
C VAL A 154 18.98 20.01 5.50
N GLU A 155 18.53 21.27 5.41
CA GLU A 155 18.69 22.26 6.47
C GLU A 155 17.38 22.51 7.23
N ASN A 156 16.23 22.43 6.54
CA ASN A 156 14.91 22.64 7.14
C ASN A 156 13.90 21.61 6.63
N LEU A 157 13.09 21.08 7.55
CA LEU A 157 11.95 20.22 7.28
C LEU A 157 10.66 20.94 7.63
N GLU A 158 9.74 21.00 6.68
CA GLU A 158 8.36 21.45 6.89
C GLU A 158 7.45 20.24 6.83
N ILE A 159 6.71 19.97 7.91
CA ILE A 159 5.98 18.72 8.13
C ILE A 159 4.51 19.01 8.37
N THR A 160 3.63 18.23 7.74
CA THR A 160 2.21 18.13 8.09
C THR A 160 1.73 16.69 7.87
N SER A 161 0.49 16.38 8.23
CA SER A 161 -0.11 15.07 7.99
C SER A 161 -0.82 15.02 6.64
N VAL A 162 -0.70 13.90 5.93
CA VAL A 162 -1.54 13.62 4.76
C VAL A 162 -3.00 13.47 5.22
N GLN A 163 -3.94 14.07 4.48
CA GLN A 163 -5.36 13.96 4.81
C GLN A 163 -5.99 12.75 4.14
N GLY A 164 -6.37 11.74 4.94
CA GLY A 164 -7.19 10.62 4.50
C GLY A 164 -8.68 10.95 4.44
N ILE A 165 -9.53 9.95 4.11
CA ILE A 165 -11.00 10.10 4.16
C ILE A 165 -11.44 10.44 5.59
N ALA A 166 -10.82 9.79 6.57
CA ALA A 166 -11.10 10.04 7.97
C ALA A 166 -9.81 9.87 8.79
N SER A 167 -9.27 10.99 9.27
CA SER A 167 -8.07 11.04 10.10
C SER A 167 -8.42 11.00 11.60
N PRO A 168 -7.58 10.41 12.46
CA PRO A 168 -7.86 10.24 13.89
C PRO A 168 -7.90 11.56 14.66
N LEU A 169 -8.68 11.63 15.74
CA LEU A 169 -8.77 12.82 16.59
C LEU A 169 -7.53 13.05 17.50
N GLY A 170 -6.66 12.04 17.63
CA GLY A 170 -5.49 12.08 18.51
C GLY A 170 -4.29 12.86 17.95
N PRO A 171 -3.35 13.30 18.80
CA PRO A 171 -2.12 13.91 18.33
C PRO A 171 -1.25 12.87 17.61
N ILE A 172 -0.71 13.27 16.46
CA ILE A 172 0.29 12.54 15.71
C ILE A 172 1.60 12.61 16.50
N LYS A 173 2.10 11.44 16.90
CA LYS A 173 3.39 11.32 17.58
C LYS A 173 4.48 11.15 16.54
N ILE A 174 5.45 12.07 16.58
CA ILE A 174 6.65 12.06 15.74
C ILE A 174 7.85 11.91 16.67
N LYS A 175 8.61 10.84 16.52
CA LYS A 175 9.87 10.64 17.25
C LYS A 175 11.04 10.97 16.34
N LEU A 176 11.94 11.81 16.82
CA LEU A 176 13.18 12.14 16.15
C LEU A 176 14.29 11.25 16.70
N MET A 177 14.95 10.52 15.81
CA MET A 177 16.05 9.61 16.14
C MET A 177 17.33 10.07 15.46
N ILE A 178 18.43 10.07 16.21
CA ILE A 178 19.77 10.40 15.73
C ILE A 178 20.67 9.23 16.07
N ASP A 179 21.35 8.65 15.07
CA ASP A 179 22.17 7.44 15.23
C ASP A 179 21.42 6.33 16.00
N ASP A 180 20.15 6.10 15.62
CA ASP A 180 19.19 5.17 16.25
C ASP A 180 18.88 5.41 17.74
N SER A 181 19.25 6.59 18.27
CA SER A 181 18.91 7.01 19.62
C SER A 181 17.78 8.04 19.62
N LEU A 182 16.79 7.87 20.50
CA LEU A 182 15.68 8.81 20.64
C LEU A 182 16.21 10.17 21.12
N PHE A 183 16.05 11.19 20.28
CA PHE A 183 16.41 12.57 20.59
C PHE A 183 15.23 13.32 21.22
N GLU A 184 14.07 13.30 20.55
CA GLU A 184 12.88 14.03 20.98
C GLU A 184 11.59 13.32 20.51
N THR A 185 10.48 13.59 21.19
CA THR A 185 9.13 13.19 20.74
C THR A 185 8.25 14.42 20.70
N ILE A 186 7.66 14.68 19.53
CA ILE A 186 6.82 15.83 19.24
C ILE A 186 5.40 15.33 19.02
N GLU A 187 4.42 16.06 19.56
CA GLU A 187 3.01 15.81 19.34
C GLU A 187 2.44 16.92 18.45
N MET A 188 1.80 16.54 17.35
CA MET A 188 1.26 17.44 16.32
C MET A 188 -0.21 17.11 16.05
N ASN A 189 -1.09 18.11 15.99
CA ASN A 189 -2.46 17.89 15.53
C ASN A 189 -2.53 17.90 13.99
N ILE A 190 -3.55 17.27 13.40
CA ILE A 190 -3.71 17.14 11.93
C ILE A 190 -3.69 18.49 11.19
N ASP A 191 -4.24 19.55 11.79
CA ASP A 191 -4.27 20.89 11.19
C ASP A 191 -3.11 21.79 11.68
N GLN A 192 -1.99 21.19 12.11
CA GLN A 192 -0.76 21.92 12.46
C GLN A 192 0.39 21.55 11.55
N SER A 193 1.22 22.55 11.24
CA SER A 193 2.53 22.35 10.60
C SER A 193 3.64 22.43 11.64
N LEU A 194 4.70 21.68 11.40
CA LEU A 194 5.91 21.68 12.22
C LEU A 194 7.11 22.00 11.34
N THR A 195 7.96 22.90 11.82
CA THR A 195 9.25 23.22 11.19
C THR A 195 10.38 22.69 12.06
N ILE A 196 11.32 21.93 11.48
CA ILE A 196 12.50 21.40 12.17
C ILE A 196 13.76 21.88 11.46
N ASP A 197 14.67 22.49 12.21
CA ASP A 197 16.02 22.87 11.74
C ASP A 197 16.96 21.66 11.91
N THR A 198 17.53 21.19 10.80
CA THR A 198 18.37 19.99 10.72
C THR A 198 19.85 20.31 10.53
N ASN A 199 20.26 21.59 10.48
CA ASN A 199 21.64 22.00 10.20
C ASN A 199 22.72 21.37 11.11
N THR A 200 22.35 21.00 12.34
CA THR A 200 23.28 20.40 13.32
C THR A 200 23.05 18.92 13.54
N LEU A 201 22.12 18.31 12.82
CA LEU A 201 21.70 16.91 12.98
C LEU A 201 22.23 16.11 11.79
N THR A 202 22.88 14.99 12.06
CA THR A 202 23.35 14.04 11.04
C THR A 202 22.66 12.70 11.24
N ASN A 203 22.40 11.95 10.17
CA ASN A 203 21.67 10.68 10.23
C ASN A 203 20.31 10.79 10.95
N LEU A 204 19.55 11.84 10.64
CA LEU A 204 18.23 12.04 11.23
C LEU A 204 17.23 11.04 10.62
N LYS A 205 16.56 10.29 11.49
CA LYS A 205 15.44 9.40 11.13
C LYS A 205 14.21 9.80 11.92
N MET A 206 13.07 9.92 11.24
CA MET A 206 11.80 10.23 11.88
C MET A 206 10.92 8.98 11.89
N GLU A 207 10.30 8.73 13.04
CA GLU A 207 9.26 7.71 13.21
C GLU A 207 7.93 8.42 13.45
N SER A 208 6.93 8.16 12.61
CA SER A 208 5.60 8.75 12.72
C SER A 208 4.53 7.68 12.86
N SER A 209 3.54 7.96 13.71
CA SER A 209 2.31 7.17 13.80
C SER A 209 1.41 7.24 12.56
N HIS A 210 1.57 8.28 11.74
CA HIS A 210 0.74 8.55 10.55
C HIS A 210 1.62 8.92 9.37
N GLU A 211 1.08 8.77 8.17
CA GLU A 211 1.72 9.29 6.98
C GLU A 211 1.80 10.83 7.03
N LEU A 212 3.00 11.34 6.77
CA LEU A 212 3.36 12.74 6.78
C LEU A 212 3.68 13.22 5.36
N ALA A 213 3.24 14.43 5.04
CA ALA A 213 3.74 15.18 3.90
C ALA A 213 4.91 16.06 4.39
N ILE A 214 6.11 15.81 3.87
CA ILE A 214 7.34 16.43 4.33
C ILE A 214 8.04 17.13 3.18
N ILE A 215 8.25 18.43 3.31
CA ILE A 215 9.04 19.21 2.37
C ILE A 215 10.41 19.44 3.02
N ALA A 216 11.44 18.87 2.39
CA ALA A 216 12.83 19.08 2.77
C ALA A 216 13.45 20.17 1.91
N SER A 217 14.10 21.13 2.55
CA SER A 217 14.73 22.26 1.86
C SER A 217 16.11 22.58 2.41
N ALA A 218 16.93 23.19 1.55
CA ALA A 218 18.24 23.71 1.88
C ALA A 218 18.41 25.14 1.33
N GLY A 219 19.19 25.96 2.03
CA GLY A 219 19.51 27.32 1.62
C GLY A 219 18.28 28.24 1.60
N GLN A 220 18.00 28.84 0.43
CA GLN A 220 16.83 29.71 0.24
C GLN A 220 15.57 28.95 -0.23
N GLY A 221 15.63 27.60 -0.30
CA GLY A 221 14.56 26.76 -0.80
C GLY A 221 14.75 26.37 -2.28
N GLY A 222 13.66 26.06 -2.96
CA GLY A 222 13.71 25.52 -4.32
C GLY A 222 12.34 25.31 -4.93
N GLY A 223 12.25 24.33 -5.84
CA GLY A 223 11.01 23.91 -6.49
C GLY A 223 10.80 22.41 -6.35
N ALA A 224 9.56 21.97 -6.17
CA ALA A 224 9.20 20.56 -6.18
C ALA A 224 7.81 20.37 -6.80
N LEU A 225 7.60 19.20 -7.42
CA LEU A 225 6.27 18.70 -7.75
C LEU A 225 5.74 18.02 -6.50
N ILE A 226 4.56 18.44 -6.01
CA ILE A 226 4.02 17.90 -4.76
C ILE A 226 2.96 16.85 -5.06
N THR A 227 3.09 15.69 -4.41
CA THR A 227 2.12 14.61 -4.53
C THR A 227 0.76 15.02 -3.95
N PRO A 228 -0.37 14.68 -4.62
CA PRO A 228 -1.70 14.90 -4.07
C PRO A 228 -1.99 14.04 -2.84
N ASP A 229 -2.91 14.47 -1.99
CA ASP A 229 -3.33 13.71 -0.80
C ASP A 229 -3.98 12.35 -1.17
N ASN A 230 -4.54 12.24 -2.37
CA ASN A 230 -5.09 11.01 -2.94
C ASN A 230 -4.79 10.99 -4.45
N PRO A 231 -3.61 10.47 -4.83
CA PRO A 231 -3.19 10.42 -6.23
C PRO A 231 -3.96 9.33 -6.98
N SER A 232 -4.26 9.62 -8.23
CA SER A 232 -4.83 8.66 -9.18
C SER A 232 -3.81 7.58 -9.52
N LYS A 233 -4.24 6.32 -9.57
CA LYS A 233 -3.39 5.16 -9.88
C LYS A 233 -3.02 5.07 -11.35
N THR A 234 -3.62 5.88 -12.22
CA THR A 234 -3.37 5.83 -13.67
C THR A 234 -2.42 6.90 -14.16
N ASP A 235 -2.50 8.12 -13.60
CA ASP A 235 -1.79 9.29 -14.08
C ASP A 235 -1.12 10.12 -12.97
N ASP A 236 -1.22 9.67 -11.71
CA ASP A 236 -0.69 10.35 -10.52
C ASP A 236 -1.21 11.81 -10.35
N THR A 237 -2.27 12.17 -11.05
CA THR A 237 -2.95 13.44 -10.85
C THR A 237 -3.82 13.36 -9.61
N GLY A 238 -4.14 14.51 -9.01
CA GLY A 238 -5.05 14.53 -7.87
C GLY A 238 -5.93 15.76 -7.83
N ARG A 239 -6.70 15.84 -6.76
CA ARG A 239 -7.70 16.89 -6.57
C ARG A 239 -7.51 17.73 -5.33
N SER A 240 -6.73 17.26 -4.35
CA SER A 240 -6.49 17.93 -3.09
C SER A 240 -5.02 17.83 -2.69
N TRP A 241 -4.51 18.89 -2.09
CA TRP A 241 -3.18 18.96 -1.51
C TRP A 241 -3.27 19.65 -0.15
N THR A 242 -2.65 19.04 0.85
CA THR A 242 -2.43 19.64 2.17
C THR A 242 -0.94 19.83 2.36
N ILE A 243 -0.46 21.08 2.23
CA ILE A 243 0.97 21.37 2.26
C ILE A 243 1.38 22.24 3.44
N PRO A 244 2.52 21.93 4.08
CA PRO A 244 3.13 22.83 5.05
C PRO A 244 3.93 23.89 4.28
N LEU A 245 3.65 25.17 4.53
CA LEU A 245 4.41 26.26 3.94
C LEU A 245 5.26 26.96 5.00
N PRO A 246 6.54 27.25 4.70
CA PRO A 246 7.40 28.03 5.59
C PRO A 246 6.92 29.48 5.66
N SER A 247 7.42 30.23 6.65
CA SER A 247 7.27 31.69 6.66
C SER A 247 7.99 32.32 5.46
N GLY A 248 7.37 33.29 4.79
CA GLY A 248 7.91 33.94 3.60
C GLY A 248 6.97 33.85 2.40
N ASP A 249 7.51 34.13 1.23
CA ASP A 249 6.78 34.08 -0.03
C ASP A 249 6.94 32.71 -0.69
N SER A 250 5.83 32.04 -0.98
CA SER A 250 5.78 30.81 -1.75
C SER A 250 4.93 31.00 -2.99
N ILE A 251 5.39 30.52 -4.13
CA ILE A 251 4.64 30.50 -5.39
C ILE A 251 4.06 29.11 -5.57
N ILE A 252 2.75 29.05 -5.80
CA ILE A 252 2.05 27.82 -6.09
C ILE A 252 1.52 27.89 -7.51
N SER A 253 1.80 26.85 -8.30
CA SER A 253 1.31 26.72 -9.66
C SER A 253 0.55 25.40 -9.82
N VAL A 254 -0.74 25.49 -10.15
CA VAL A 254 -1.58 24.33 -10.48
C VAL A 254 -1.69 24.23 -12.00
N ILE A 255 -1.42 23.04 -12.54
CA ILE A 255 -1.53 22.73 -13.97
C ILE A 255 -2.53 21.60 -14.18
N SER A 256 -3.40 21.74 -15.18
CA SER A 256 -4.39 20.72 -15.53
C SER A 256 -4.63 20.72 -17.03
N ARG A 257 -5.11 19.61 -17.58
CA ARG A 257 -5.55 19.55 -18.98
C ARG A 257 -6.87 20.29 -19.19
N ASP A 258 -7.74 20.25 -18.19
CA ASP A 258 -9.12 20.71 -18.28
C ASP A 258 -9.35 22.04 -17.56
N ALA A 259 -10.52 22.64 -17.80
CA ALA A 259 -10.99 23.77 -17.02
C ALA A 259 -11.16 23.37 -15.54
N ASN A 260 -10.85 24.28 -14.63
CA ASN A 260 -10.74 23.96 -13.21
C ASN A 260 -11.28 25.07 -12.32
N LEU A 261 -11.97 24.68 -11.25
CA LEU A 261 -12.27 25.54 -10.10
C LEU A 261 -11.25 25.21 -9.02
N ILE A 262 -10.45 26.20 -8.64
CA ILE A 262 -9.38 26.06 -7.65
C ILE A 262 -9.80 26.81 -6.38
N SER A 263 -9.97 26.09 -5.28
CA SER A 263 -10.21 26.67 -3.96
C SER A 263 -8.94 26.58 -3.12
N VAL A 264 -8.48 27.72 -2.62
CA VAL A 264 -7.34 27.83 -1.70
C VAL A 264 -7.85 28.20 -0.33
N THR A 265 -7.55 27.38 0.67
CA THR A 265 -7.89 27.64 2.06
C THR A 265 -6.62 27.97 2.85
N GLU A 266 -6.56 29.20 3.36
CA GLU A 266 -5.48 29.70 4.19
C GLU A 266 -6.07 30.17 5.52
N SER A 267 -5.58 29.64 6.65
CA SER A 267 -6.06 30.02 7.99
C SER A 267 -7.60 30.00 8.16
N GLY A 268 -8.27 29.07 7.47
CA GLY A 268 -9.74 28.92 7.48
C GLY A 268 -10.51 29.88 6.56
N VAL A 269 -9.83 30.71 5.76
CA VAL A 269 -10.44 31.55 4.73
C VAL A 269 -10.28 30.88 3.37
N GLU A 270 -11.40 30.54 2.73
CA GLU A 270 -11.44 29.94 1.39
C GLU A 270 -11.53 31.03 0.31
N THR A 271 -10.69 30.93 -0.72
CA THR A 271 -10.75 31.76 -1.93
C THR A 271 -10.85 30.89 -3.18
N ASN A 272 -11.79 31.25 -4.07
CA ASN A 272 -12.13 30.43 -5.24
C ASN A 272 -11.73 31.14 -6.52
N ASN A 273 -11.04 30.42 -7.41
CA ASN A 273 -10.55 30.91 -8.68
C ASN A 273 -11.02 29.97 -9.80
N ILE A 274 -11.59 30.55 -10.86
CA ILE A 274 -12.06 29.79 -12.03
C ILE A 274 -11.04 29.96 -13.15
N VAL A 275 -10.51 28.85 -13.63
CA VAL A 275 -9.57 28.79 -14.75
C VAL A 275 -10.26 28.10 -15.92
N THR A 276 -10.41 28.83 -17.02
CA THR A 276 -11.05 28.31 -18.23
C THR A 276 -10.00 27.71 -19.15
N SER A 277 -10.34 26.59 -19.80
CA SER A 277 -9.51 25.99 -20.86
C SER A 277 -9.43 26.91 -22.08
N SER A 278 -8.35 26.74 -22.83
CA SER A 278 -8.20 27.38 -24.14
C SER A 278 -8.94 26.55 -25.21
N ASP A 279 -9.28 27.16 -26.35
CA ASP A 279 -9.85 26.43 -27.50
C ASP A 279 -8.84 25.47 -28.17
N ASP A 280 -7.54 25.56 -27.81
CA ASP A 280 -6.48 24.75 -28.40
C ASP A 280 -6.22 23.49 -27.57
N THR A 281 -6.28 22.33 -28.22
CA THR A 281 -6.09 21.02 -27.56
C THR A 281 -4.65 20.75 -27.13
N ARG A 282 -3.67 21.54 -27.60
CA ARG A 282 -2.25 21.43 -27.21
C ARG A 282 -1.86 22.39 -26.06
N ILE A 283 -2.86 22.98 -25.40
CA ILE A 283 -2.69 23.90 -24.28
C ILE A 283 -3.67 23.52 -23.18
N GLY A 284 -3.14 23.08 -22.04
CA GLY A 284 -3.86 22.93 -20.78
C GLY A 284 -4.03 24.25 -20.03
N THR A 285 -4.68 24.16 -18.88
CA THR A 285 -4.86 25.28 -17.95
C THR A 285 -3.69 25.39 -16.98
N SER A 286 -3.41 26.62 -16.58
CA SER A 286 -2.41 26.97 -15.58
C SER A 286 -2.96 28.08 -14.69
N TRP A 287 -2.71 27.96 -13.40
CA TRP A 287 -3.00 29.00 -12.42
C TRP A 287 -1.83 29.12 -11.46
N THR A 288 -1.39 30.34 -11.24
CA THR A 288 -0.24 30.63 -10.38
C THR A 288 -0.60 31.74 -9.41
N THR A 289 -0.31 31.53 -8.14
CA THR A 289 -0.49 32.54 -7.08
C THR A 289 0.74 32.61 -6.20
N THR A 290 0.94 33.75 -5.54
CA THR A 290 1.94 33.91 -4.49
C THR A 290 1.22 34.00 -3.15
N ILE A 291 1.66 33.21 -2.19
CA ILE A 291 1.18 33.20 -0.81
C ILE A 291 2.31 33.73 0.07
N SER A 292 2.00 34.70 0.92
CA SER A 292 2.97 35.35 1.81
C SER A 292 2.58 35.10 3.26
N LEU A 293 3.32 34.24 3.96
CA LEU A 293 3.05 33.86 5.34
C LEU A 293 4.00 34.55 6.32
N GLN A 294 3.49 34.99 7.47
CA GLN A 294 4.33 35.56 8.54
C GLN A 294 4.95 34.48 9.43
N GLU A 295 4.24 33.37 9.61
CA GLU A 295 4.66 32.18 10.36
C GLU A 295 4.30 30.95 9.52
N ALA A 296 5.04 29.86 9.72
CA ALA A 296 4.76 28.61 9.01
C ALA A 296 3.32 28.14 9.28
N SER A 297 2.60 27.75 8.22
CA SER A 297 1.20 27.31 8.34
C SER A 297 0.82 26.35 7.22
N ILE A 298 -0.28 25.64 7.41
CA ILE A 298 -0.84 24.75 6.38
C ILE A 298 -1.68 25.55 5.39
N VAL A 299 -1.50 25.25 4.11
CA VAL A 299 -2.39 25.68 3.03
C VAL A 299 -3.04 24.45 2.41
N LYS A 300 -4.36 24.50 2.24
CA LYS A 300 -5.13 23.45 1.55
C LYS A 300 -5.56 23.94 0.19
N ILE A 301 -5.32 23.14 -0.84
CA ILE A 301 -5.70 23.44 -2.21
C ILE A 301 -6.60 22.33 -2.69
N THR A 302 -7.76 22.69 -3.24
CA THR A 302 -8.67 21.73 -3.86
C THR A 302 -9.03 22.17 -5.26
N THR A 303 -9.25 21.19 -6.13
CA THR A 303 -9.51 21.38 -7.55
C THR A 303 -10.69 20.53 -8.00
N SER A 304 -11.47 21.04 -8.96
CA SER A 304 -12.61 20.30 -9.54
C SER A 304 -12.20 19.25 -10.56
N SER A 305 -11.03 19.43 -11.18
CA SER A 305 -10.48 18.56 -12.24
C SER A 305 -9.10 18.05 -11.83
N PRO A 306 -8.71 16.83 -12.24
CA PRO A 306 -7.41 16.28 -11.90
C PRO A 306 -6.27 17.20 -12.37
N SER A 307 -5.31 17.46 -11.48
CA SER A 307 -4.26 18.44 -11.71
C SER A 307 -2.94 17.97 -11.07
N HIS A 308 -1.84 18.60 -11.47
CA HIS A 308 -0.58 18.56 -10.72
C HIS A 308 -0.32 19.92 -10.08
N MET A 309 0.40 19.91 -8.96
CA MET A 309 0.76 21.11 -8.21
C MET A 309 2.27 21.24 -8.08
N ILE A 310 2.75 22.41 -8.43
CA ILE A 310 4.14 22.81 -8.31
C ILE A 310 4.26 23.83 -7.19
N LEU A 311 5.18 23.59 -6.26
CA LEU A 311 5.53 24.50 -5.20
C LEU A 311 6.92 25.09 -5.47
N LEU A 312 7.05 26.40 -5.31
CA LEU A 312 8.31 27.13 -5.37
C LEU A 312 8.44 28.02 -4.14
N THR A 313 9.48 27.79 -3.34
CA THR A 313 9.82 28.64 -2.18
C THR A 313 10.87 29.69 -2.53
N GLU A 314 11.72 29.41 -3.53
CA GLU A 314 12.68 30.38 -4.06
C GLU A 314 12.03 31.23 -5.17
N THR A 315 11.72 32.49 -4.84
CA THR A 315 11.00 33.42 -5.73
C THR A 315 11.91 34.28 -6.61
N THR A 316 13.23 34.29 -6.38
CA THR A 316 14.18 35.13 -7.14
C THR A 316 14.55 34.57 -8.51
N GLY A 317 14.23 33.30 -8.79
CA GLY A 317 14.47 32.68 -10.09
C GLY A 317 15.93 32.28 -10.34
N ASN A 318 16.60 31.82 -9.29
CA ASN A 318 18.02 31.42 -9.33
C ASN A 318 18.23 29.91 -9.14
N SER A 319 17.37 29.24 -8.38
CA SER A 319 17.46 27.79 -8.09
C SER A 319 16.08 27.16 -7.98
N GLY A 320 16.02 25.86 -8.26
CA GLY A 320 14.82 25.02 -8.18
C GLY A 320 14.72 24.12 -9.40
N ILE A 321 14.66 22.82 -9.17
CA ILE A 321 14.53 21.78 -10.20
C ILE A 321 13.26 21.01 -9.89
N ILE A 322 12.41 20.82 -10.88
CA ILE A 322 11.15 20.09 -10.77
C ILE A 322 11.15 18.99 -11.81
N ASN A 323 10.95 17.77 -11.35
CA ASN A 323 10.73 16.62 -12.22
C ASN A 323 9.27 16.63 -12.65
N LEU A 324 9.01 16.71 -13.95
CA LEU A 324 7.64 16.62 -14.45
C LEU A 324 7.25 15.15 -14.59
N LYS A 325 6.04 14.84 -14.16
CA LYS A 325 5.40 13.55 -14.46
C LYS A 325 4.69 13.64 -15.80
N SER A 326 4.76 12.57 -16.57
CA SER A 326 4.06 12.40 -17.83
C SER A 326 2.57 12.19 -17.59
N ASN A 327 1.77 12.18 -18.66
CA ASN A 327 0.35 11.87 -18.58
C ASN A 327 0.05 10.42 -18.13
N SER A 328 1.06 9.55 -18.01
CA SER A 328 0.94 8.21 -17.42
C SER A 328 1.41 8.13 -15.96
N GLY A 329 1.70 9.27 -15.31
CA GLY A 329 2.16 9.36 -13.92
C GLY A 329 3.64 9.02 -13.68
N SER A 330 4.32 8.47 -14.69
CA SER A 330 5.77 8.20 -14.67
C SER A 330 6.59 9.46 -14.92
N TYR A 331 7.84 9.50 -14.47
CA TYR A 331 8.78 10.57 -14.85
C TYR A 331 9.31 10.44 -16.28
N LEU A 332 9.21 9.23 -16.85
CA LEU A 332 9.63 8.90 -18.21
C LEU A 332 8.40 8.62 -19.07
N GLY A 333 8.22 9.36 -20.16
CA GLY A 333 7.02 9.22 -20.98
C GLY A 333 7.08 10.00 -22.29
N THR A 334 5.94 10.06 -23.00
CA THR A 334 5.82 10.69 -24.32
C THR A 334 4.98 11.98 -24.34
N GLU A 335 4.15 12.23 -23.32
CA GLU A 335 3.31 13.44 -23.24
C GLU A 335 3.44 14.09 -21.86
N PHE A 336 3.74 15.39 -21.82
CA PHE A 336 3.92 16.15 -20.56
C PHE A 336 3.13 17.46 -20.56
N LEU A 337 2.48 17.74 -19.43
CA LEU A 337 1.93 19.05 -19.10
C LEU A 337 3.03 19.89 -18.43
N THR A 338 3.32 21.05 -19.00
CA THR A 338 4.44 21.88 -18.52
C THR A 338 3.98 23.18 -17.87
N PRO A 339 4.73 23.73 -16.91
CA PRO A 339 4.34 24.97 -16.23
C PRO A 339 4.37 26.19 -17.17
N GLN A 340 3.48 27.14 -16.91
CA GLN A 340 3.53 28.47 -17.54
C GLN A 340 4.39 29.45 -16.72
N MET A 341 5.60 29.02 -16.35
CA MET A 341 6.54 29.79 -15.52
C MET A 341 7.87 29.97 -16.24
N THR A 342 8.48 31.14 -16.10
CA THR A 342 9.76 31.46 -16.73
C THR A 342 10.87 30.58 -16.16
N GLY A 343 11.61 29.92 -17.05
CA GLY A 343 12.71 29.05 -16.70
C GLY A 343 13.25 28.35 -17.93
N TYR A 344 13.75 27.13 -17.75
CA TYR A 344 14.17 26.26 -18.84
C TYR A 344 13.61 24.86 -18.62
N LEU A 345 13.33 24.18 -19.73
CA LEU A 345 13.07 22.75 -19.76
C LEU A 345 14.34 22.02 -20.17
N GLU A 346 14.66 20.98 -19.44
CA GLU A 346 15.78 20.08 -19.68
C GLU A 346 15.21 18.70 -20.05
N LEU A 347 15.52 18.22 -21.25
CA LEU A 347 14.97 17.01 -21.84
C LEU A 347 16.09 15.97 -22.01
N THR A 348 16.06 14.89 -21.22
CA THR A 348 17.09 13.84 -21.24
C THR A 348 16.54 12.60 -21.94
N ASN A 349 17.19 12.18 -23.02
CA ASN A 349 16.82 10.98 -23.77
C ASN A 349 17.69 9.77 -23.36
N PRO A 350 17.17 8.83 -22.55
CA PRO A 350 17.93 7.65 -22.15
C PRO A 350 18.01 6.58 -23.26
N SER A 351 17.24 6.70 -24.34
CA SER A 351 17.18 5.68 -25.39
C SER A 351 18.39 5.71 -26.34
N ASP A 352 18.61 4.60 -27.04
CA ASP A 352 19.62 4.45 -28.10
C ASP A 352 19.24 5.16 -29.42
N SER A 353 18.04 5.76 -29.48
CA SER A 353 17.50 6.39 -30.69
C SER A 353 17.30 7.89 -30.49
N ILE A 354 17.17 8.64 -31.58
CA ILE A 354 16.90 10.08 -31.49
C ILE A 354 15.42 10.25 -31.13
N ALA A 355 15.13 11.10 -30.15
CA ALA A 355 13.78 11.52 -29.80
C ALA A 355 13.49 12.92 -30.37
N THR A 356 12.26 13.21 -30.75
CA THR A 356 11.81 14.51 -31.26
C THR A 356 10.66 15.03 -30.40
N ALA A 357 10.92 16.07 -29.61
CA ALA A 357 9.92 16.74 -28.80
C ALA A 357 9.29 17.88 -29.60
N THR A 358 7.96 17.97 -29.59
CA THR A 358 7.20 19.02 -30.28
C THR A 358 6.19 19.68 -29.35
N TRP A 359 5.95 20.98 -29.54
CA TRP A 359 4.92 21.73 -28.85
C TRP A 359 4.30 22.74 -29.80
N LYS A 360 3.31 23.50 -29.33
CA LYS A 360 2.69 24.53 -30.16
C LYS A 360 3.73 25.58 -30.59
N GLY A 361 4.04 25.62 -31.89
CA GLY A 361 4.93 26.63 -32.47
C GLY A 361 6.43 26.31 -32.42
N GLY A 362 6.83 25.09 -32.03
CA GLY A 362 8.24 24.69 -32.01
C GLY A 362 8.47 23.18 -31.84
N GLY A 363 9.73 22.78 -31.90
CA GLY A 363 10.18 21.42 -31.63
C GLY A 363 11.71 21.31 -31.67
N ILE A 364 12.25 20.28 -31.03
CA ILE A 364 13.68 19.98 -30.95
C ILE A 364 13.89 18.48 -31.13
N SER A 365 15.05 18.08 -31.67
CA SER A 365 15.49 16.69 -31.67
C SER A 365 16.58 16.51 -30.62
N ILE A 366 16.45 15.47 -29.80
CA ILE A 366 17.32 15.14 -28.68
C ILE A 366 18.11 13.89 -29.08
N PRO A 367 19.44 13.99 -29.25
CA PRO A 367 20.27 12.83 -29.53
C PRO A 367 20.18 11.76 -28.45
N SER A 368 20.51 10.52 -28.80
CA SER A 368 20.57 9.39 -27.88
C SER A 368 21.58 9.64 -26.74
N GLY A 369 21.19 9.33 -25.51
CA GLY A 369 22.03 9.43 -24.31
C GLY A 369 22.49 10.85 -24.00
N SER A 370 21.74 11.86 -24.42
CA SER A 370 22.07 13.28 -24.24
C SER A 370 20.90 14.07 -23.70
N THR A 371 21.21 15.25 -23.17
CA THR A 371 20.22 16.16 -22.62
C THR A 371 20.26 17.50 -23.35
N GLU A 372 19.10 18.03 -23.68
CA GLU A 372 18.94 19.32 -24.35
C GLU A 372 18.13 20.29 -23.50
N SER A 373 18.57 21.55 -23.40
CA SER A 373 17.93 22.59 -22.59
C SER A 373 17.29 23.69 -23.45
N ILE A 374 16.06 24.09 -23.12
CA ILE A 374 15.25 25.02 -23.91
C ILE A 374 14.61 26.06 -22.99
N SER A 375 14.66 27.34 -23.37
CA SER A 375 13.99 28.41 -22.62
C SER A 375 12.46 28.24 -22.67
N TRP A 376 11.81 28.40 -21.52
CA TRP A 376 10.39 28.13 -21.33
C TRP A 376 9.68 29.26 -20.53
N PRO A 377 8.38 29.54 -20.76
CA PRO A 377 7.53 29.04 -21.84
C PRO A 377 7.83 29.73 -23.19
N PRO A 378 7.42 29.14 -24.33
CA PRO A 378 7.59 29.76 -25.63
C PRO A 378 6.79 31.07 -25.73
N SER A 379 7.36 32.06 -26.42
CA SER A 379 6.73 33.38 -26.55
C SER A 379 5.39 33.30 -27.29
N GLY A 380 4.34 33.93 -26.73
CA GLY A 380 3.04 34.04 -27.38
C GLY A 380 2.06 32.89 -27.10
N ILE A 381 2.40 31.98 -26.18
CA ILE A 381 1.49 30.95 -25.66
C ILE A 381 0.97 31.39 -24.29
N SER A 382 -0.32 31.21 -24.05
CA SER A 382 -0.98 31.42 -22.76
C SER A 382 -1.63 30.11 -22.34
N GLY A 383 -1.47 29.70 -21.08
CA GLY A 383 -1.81 28.37 -20.59
C GLY A 383 -0.59 27.46 -20.43
N SER A 384 -0.83 26.22 -20.00
CA SER A 384 0.18 25.16 -19.85
C SER A 384 0.39 24.46 -21.20
N PRO A 385 1.51 24.67 -21.92
CA PRO A 385 1.70 24.01 -23.21
C PRO A 385 1.99 22.52 -23.01
N ILE A 386 1.41 21.68 -23.88
CA ILE A 386 1.67 20.23 -23.90
C ILE A 386 2.86 19.94 -24.80
N ILE A 387 3.78 19.12 -24.32
CA ILE A 387 4.91 18.59 -25.09
C ILE A 387 4.60 17.15 -25.48
N ASP A 388 4.68 16.87 -26.78
CA ASP A 388 4.51 15.54 -27.37
C ASP A 388 5.87 15.07 -27.90
N ILE A 389 6.33 13.91 -27.47
CA ILE A 389 7.59 13.26 -27.87
C ILE A 389 7.28 11.91 -28.53
N ASP A 390 8.08 11.53 -29.53
CA ASP A 390 7.94 10.26 -30.26
C ASP A 390 8.53 9.04 -29.53
N ASN A 391 9.36 9.26 -28.51
CA ASN A 391 10.00 8.26 -27.67
C ASN A 391 9.98 8.72 -26.20
N ASP A 392 10.08 7.76 -25.28
CA ASP A 392 10.09 8.00 -23.83
C ASP A 392 11.32 8.82 -23.39
N VAL A 393 11.09 9.98 -22.78
CA VAL A 393 12.11 10.98 -22.38
C VAL A 393 11.84 11.49 -20.97
N LEU A 394 12.89 11.90 -20.24
CA LEU A 394 12.76 12.57 -18.93
C LEU A 394 12.65 14.08 -19.15
N VAL A 395 11.76 14.74 -18.42
CA VAL A 395 11.56 16.19 -18.50
C VAL A 395 11.70 16.84 -17.14
N TYR A 396 12.65 17.77 -17.05
CA TYR A 396 12.83 18.63 -15.89
C TYR A 396 12.47 20.07 -16.26
N TRP A 397 11.86 20.79 -15.33
CA TRP A 397 11.78 22.25 -15.39
C TRP A 397 12.67 22.84 -14.30
N HIS A 398 13.44 23.87 -14.62
CA HIS A 398 14.22 24.58 -13.62
C HIS A 398 14.03 26.10 -13.70
N ASN A 399 14.01 26.73 -12.52
CA ASN A 399 13.70 28.15 -12.34
C ASN A 399 14.90 29.08 -12.62
N ASN A 400 16.01 28.57 -13.17
CA ASN A 400 17.19 29.40 -13.42
C ASN A 400 17.00 30.27 -14.67
N ASN A 401 16.57 31.51 -14.47
CA ASN A 401 16.28 32.42 -15.59
C ASN A 401 17.54 32.98 -16.28
N SER A 402 18.70 32.85 -15.64
CA SER A 402 19.94 33.51 -16.07
C SER A 402 20.83 32.63 -16.96
N ASN A 403 20.77 31.31 -16.78
CA ASN A 403 21.63 30.33 -17.44
C ASN A 403 20.82 29.05 -17.73
N PRO A 404 21.02 28.39 -18.89
CA PRO A 404 20.47 27.06 -19.17
C PRO A 404 20.90 25.95 -18.19
N ASN A 405 21.92 26.15 -17.34
CA ASN A 405 22.30 25.13 -16.36
C ASN A 405 21.26 24.99 -15.24
N SER A 406 20.83 23.76 -14.96
CA SER A 406 20.04 23.41 -13.79
C SER A 406 20.84 23.60 -12.48
N ILE A 407 20.24 24.32 -11.52
CA ILE A 407 20.75 24.58 -10.17
C ILE A 407 19.58 24.33 -9.20
N GLY A 408 19.80 23.54 -8.17
CA GLY A 408 18.75 23.05 -7.28
C GLY A 408 19.04 21.64 -6.76
N ALA A 409 18.19 21.18 -5.85
CA ALA A 409 18.04 19.76 -5.57
C ALA A 409 16.94 19.17 -6.47
N GLY A 410 17.14 17.96 -6.97
CA GLY A 410 16.15 17.21 -7.71
C GLY A 410 16.40 15.71 -7.61
N LEU A 411 15.35 14.92 -7.77
CA LEU A 411 15.43 13.47 -7.89
C LEU A 411 15.88 13.12 -9.33
N VAL A 412 16.73 12.11 -9.48
CA VAL A 412 17.09 11.52 -10.78
C VAL A 412 16.27 10.23 -10.94
N PRO A 413 15.18 10.24 -11.73
CA PRO A 413 14.35 9.06 -11.94
C PRO A 413 15.17 7.93 -12.56
N ALA A 414 14.79 6.70 -12.23
CA ALA A 414 15.41 5.52 -12.83
C ALA A 414 14.85 5.32 -14.24
N HIS A 415 15.71 5.04 -15.21
CA HIS A 415 15.29 4.91 -16.60
C HIS A 415 14.83 3.49 -16.97
N ASP A 416 15.17 2.49 -16.15
CA ASP A 416 14.65 1.12 -16.27
C ASP A 416 13.20 1.01 -15.80
N THR A 417 12.81 1.79 -14.79
CA THR A 417 11.44 1.77 -14.23
C THR A 417 10.59 2.96 -14.63
N GLY A 418 11.19 4.13 -14.90
CA GLY A 418 10.48 5.40 -15.12
C GLY A 418 9.96 6.08 -13.85
N PHE A 419 10.29 5.57 -12.66
CA PHE A 419 9.82 6.06 -11.35
C PHE A 419 10.99 6.56 -10.48
N SER A 420 10.73 6.90 -9.21
CA SER A 420 11.74 7.47 -8.31
C SER A 420 12.90 6.54 -7.97
N SER A 421 12.65 5.22 -8.00
CA SER A 421 13.66 4.21 -7.75
C SER A 421 13.77 3.19 -8.88
N GLY A 422 14.92 2.54 -8.98
CA GLY A 422 15.16 1.48 -9.96
C GLY A 422 16.57 0.91 -9.86
N MET A 423 16.96 0.17 -10.89
CA MET A 423 18.30 -0.45 -10.99
C MET A 423 19.26 0.41 -11.81
N GLU A 424 18.78 1.30 -12.66
CA GLU A 424 19.64 2.08 -13.54
C GLU A 424 19.22 3.55 -13.65
N HIS A 425 20.17 4.46 -13.39
CA HIS A 425 19.95 5.90 -13.44
C HIS A 425 20.94 6.54 -14.41
N LEU A 426 20.45 7.46 -15.24
CA LEU A 426 21.23 8.25 -16.19
C LEU A 426 20.96 9.73 -15.96
N PHE A 427 22.02 10.53 -15.84
CA PHE A 427 21.90 11.98 -15.70
C PHE A 427 23.12 12.70 -16.24
N GLU A 428 22.93 13.97 -16.59
CA GLU A 428 24.01 14.86 -17.02
C GLU A 428 24.21 15.95 -15.96
N THR A 429 25.48 16.28 -15.69
CA THR A 429 25.84 17.43 -14.84
C THR A 429 26.57 18.48 -15.66
N TYR A 430 26.20 19.74 -15.46
CA TYR A 430 26.74 20.86 -16.23
C TYR A 430 27.77 21.70 -15.46
N ASN A 431 27.89 21.48 -14.16
CA ASN A 431 28.75 22.26 -13.28
C ASN A 431 29.95 21.42 -12.80
N SER A 432 31.05 22.11 -12.45
CA SER A 432 32.26 21.46 -11.93
C SER A 432 32.04 20.79 -10.58
N ASP A 433 32.96 19.90 -10.22
CA ASP A 433 32.95 18.97 -9.08
C ASP A 433 32.77 19.61 -7.70
N THR A 434 32.89 20.94 -7.60
CA THR A 434 32.63 21.70 -6.36
C THR A 434 31.19 22.19 -6.21
N VAL A 435 30.33 21.95 -7.20
CA VAL A 435 28.95 22.50 -7.26
C VAL A 435 27.90 21.39 -7.28
N ASP A 436 28.18 20.27 -7.93
CA ASP A 436 27.23 19.15 -8.04
C ASP A 436 27.65 18.00 -7.09
N SER A 437 26.77 17.65 -6.15
CA SER A 437 26.87 16.43 -5.33
C SER A 437 25.70 15.49 -5.60
N ILE A 438 25.99 14.20 -5.51
CA ILE A 438 25.05 13.11 -5.75
C ILE A 438 24.84 12.38 -4.43
N VAL A 439 23.59 12.23 -4.03
CA VAL A 439 23.19 11.48 -2.85
C VAL A 439 22.38 10.29 -3.30
N THR A 440 22.90 9.10 -3.03
CA THR A 440 22.19 7.84 -3.25
C THR A 440 21.47 7.43 -1.98
N GLN A 441 20.26 6.89 -2.11
CA GLN A 441 19.47 6.33 -1.00
C GLN A 441 19.02 4.92 -1.39
N ILE A 442 19.25 3.93 -0.54
CA ILE A 442 18.74 2.58 -0.81
C ILE A 442 17.20 2.55 -0.74
N ALA A 443 16.57 1.89 -1.72
CA ALA A 443 15.13 1.64 -1.79
C ALA A 443 14.84 0.14 -1.59
N GLY A 444 15.39 -0.42 -0.52
CA GLY A 444 15.33 -1.85 -0.20
C GLY A 444 16.20 -2.21 0.99
N TYR A 445 16.75 -3.43 1.03
CA TYR A 445 17.52 -3.90 2.20
C TYR A 445 19.05 -3.79 2.05
N SER A 446 19.59 -4.19 0.90
CA SER A 446 21.01 -4.13 0.57
C SER A 446 21.22 -4.07 -0.95
N SER A 447 22.22 -3.32 -1.40
CA SER A 447 22.54 -3.16 -2.82
C SER A 447 24.03 -2.91 -3.05
N GLN A 448 24.59 -3.61 -4.04
CA GLN A 448 25.92 -3.34 -4.59
C GLN A 448 25.75 -2.64 -5.93
N TRP A 449 26.40 -1.50 -6.10
CA TRP A 449 26.21 -0.64 -7.27
C TRP A 449 27.53 -0.06 -7.78
N ASN A 450 27.51 0.31 -9.06
CA ASN A 450 28.61 0.95 -9.76
C ASN A 450 28.19 2.35 -10.19
N PHE A 451 29.07 3.33 -9.93
CA PHE A 451 29.03 4.62 -10.58
C PHE A 451 30.01 4.61 -11.75
N SER A 452 29.58 5.12 -12.89
CA SER A 452 30.39 5.24 -14.09
C SER A 452 30.26 6.63 -14.72
N SER A 453 31.41 7.22 -14.99
CA SER A 453 31.60 8.50 -15.67
C SER A 453 32.97 8.47 -16.37
N TYR A 454 33.74 9.56 -16.34
CA TYR A 454 35.18 9.49 -16.60
C TYR A 454 35.94 8.68 -15.53
N THR A 455 35.40 8.62 -14.31
CA THR A 455 35.86 7.74 -13.22
C THR A 455 34.79 6.71 -12.89
N SER A 456 35.20 5.54 -12.39
CA SER A 456 34.26 4.48 -12.01
C SER A 456 34.65 3.87 -10.67
N PHE A 457 33.68 3.68 -9.79
CA PHE A 457 33.87 3.02 -8.51
C PHE A 457 32.67 2.14 -8.15
N ASN A 458 32.90 1.18 -7.27
CA ASN A 458 31.84 0.33 -6.72
C ASN A 458 31.62 0.70 -5.26
N GLN A 459 30.38 0.63 -4.82
CA GLN A 459 29.98 0.91 -3.45
C GLN A 459 28.89 -0.08 -3.03
N THR A 460 28.76 -0.27 -1.72
CA THR A 460 27.69 -1.06 -1.11
C THR A 460 26.92 -0.15 -0.15
N SER A 461 25.60 -0.23 -0.24
CA SER A 461 24.67 0.49 0.64
C SER A 461 23.71 -0.53 1.25
N ASP A 462 23.36 -0.32 2.51
CA ASP A 462 22.51 -1.21 3.30
C ASP A 462 21.45 -0.40 4.05
N PHE A 463 20.38 -1.06 4.50
CA PHE A 463 19.26 -0.44 5.20
C PHE A 463 19.66 0.38 6.44
N ASP A 464 20.68 -0.07 7.17
CA ASP A 464 21.18 0.63 8.38
C ASP A 464 21.98 1.91 8.05
N SER A 465 22.49 2.02 6.82
CA SER A 465 23.23 3.19 6.33
C SER A 465 22.73 3.53 4.93
N PRO A 466 21.51 4.09 4.83
CA PRO A 466 20.80 4.17 3.56
C PRO A 466 21.42 5.16 2.59
N PHE A 467 22.14 6.18 3.09
CA PHE A 467 22.70 7.26 2.28
C PHE A 467 24.18 7.10 1.97
N TYR A 468 24.56 7.49 0.75
CA TYR A 468 25.96 7.71 0.37
C TYR A 468 26.06 8.94 -0.55
N GLU A 469 26.88 9.91 -0.14
CA GLU A 469 27.11 11.17 -0.86
C GLU A 469 28.51 11.22 -1.48
N PHE A 470 28.59 11.70 -2.71
CA PHE A 470 29.85 11.97 -3.41
C PHE A 470 29.70 13.11 -4.43
N SER A 471 30.82 13.77 -4.78
CA SER A 471 30.85 14.82 -5.81
C SER A 471 31.17 14.23 -7.19
N THR A 472 30.70 14.87 -8.26
CA THR A 472 30.89 14.39 -9.63
C THR A 472 31.36 15.49 -10.59
N ASP A 473 32.13 15.09 -11.61
CA ASP A 473 32.63 15.98 -12.67
C ASP A 473 31.50 16.39 -13.65
N VAL A 474 31.78 17.32 -14.57
CA VAL A 474 30.87 17.67 -15.69
C VAL A 474 30.77 16.52 -16.69
N GLY A 475 29.55 16.21 -17.13
CA GLY A 475 29.29 15.28 -18.24
C GLY A 475 28.17 14.28 -17.93
N ASN A 476 28.13 13.21 -18.71
CA ASN A 476 27.15 12.14 -18.55
C ASN A 476 27.62 11.13 -17.50
N HIS A 477 26.70 10.76 -16.63
CA HIS A 477 26.94 9.82 -15.53
C HIS A 477 25.87 8.74 -15.52
N GLN A 478 26.28 7.54 -15.14
CA GLN A 478 25.38 6.41 -14.98
C GLN A 478 25.65 5.73 -13.64
N ILE A 479 24.57 5.42 -12.94
CA ILE A 479 24.57 4.55 -11.75
C ILE A 479 23.81 3.29 -12.12
N SER A 480 24.44 2.13 -11.91
CA SER A 480 23.84 0.82 -12.19
C SER A 480 24.01 -0.12 -11.00
N ILE A 481 22.94 -0.81 -10.62
CA ILE A 481 22.95 -1.81 -9.56
C ILE A 481 23.50 -3.10 -10.14
N LEU A 482 24.51 -3.68 -9.48
CA LEU A 482 25.14 -4.93 -9.88
C LEU A 482 24.44 -6.13 -9.23
N GLU A 483 24.04 -6.00 -7.97
CA GLU A 483 23.37 -7.04 -7.20
C GLU A 483 22.54 -6.43 -6.07
N GLY A 484 21.35 -6.97 -5.82
CA GLY A 484 20.49 -6.60 -4.70
C GLY A 484 19.31 -5.72 -5.11
N HIS A 485 19.00 -4.75 -4.26
CA HIS A 485 17.77 -3.97 -4.28
C HIS A 485 17.91 -2.62 -5.00
N PRO A 486 16.78 -1.96 -5.38
CA PRO A 486 16.82 -0.71 -6.13
C PRO A 486 17.23 0.45 -5.23
N MET A 487 17.49 1.60 -5.85
CA MET A 487 17.89 2.82 -5.15
C MET A 487 17.19 4.05 -5.71
N ARG A 488 17.22 5.13 -4.93
CA ARG A 488 16.91 6.50 -5.36
C ARG A 488 18.20 7.28 -5.48
N VAL A 489 18.22 8.20 -6.42
CA VAL A 489 19.37 9.08 -6.64
C VAL A 489 18.88 10.51 -6.62
N TYR A 490 19.49 11.34 -5.79
CA TYR A 490 19.24 12.78 -5.75
C TYR A 490 20.46 13.51 -6.29
N ARG A 491 20.23 14.51 -7.15
CA ARG A 491 21.23 15.43 -7.64
C ARG A 491 21.06 16.77 -6.92
N LEU A 492 22.14 17.24 -6.31
CA LEU A 492 22.21 18.52 -5.65
C LEU A 492 23.17 19.39 -6.43
N SER A 493 22.71 20.54 -6.88
CA SER A 493 23.50 21.52 -7.61
C SER A 493 23.40 22.87 -6.93
N GLY A 494 24.50 23.33 -6.34
CA GLY A 494 24.54 24.56 -5.56
C GLY A 494 23.93 24.45 -4.16
N PRO A 495 23.83 25.57 -3.43
CA PRO A 495 23.52 25.58 -2.00
C PRO A 495 22.03 25.62 -1.67
N SER A 496 21.13 25.53 -2.65
CA SER A 496 19.70 25.68 -2.43
C SER A 496 18.92 24.65 -3.22
N GLY A 497 17.89 24.08 -2.61
CA GLY A 497 17.10 23.01 -3.20
C GLY A 497 15.90 22.67 -2.34
N MET A 498 14.93 21.98 -2.94
CA MET A 498 13.73 21.51 -2.26
C MET A 498 13.29 20.20 -2.87
N ILE A 499 12.92 19.22 -2.04
CA ILE A 499 12.32 17.96 -2.46
C ILE A 499 11.17 17.60 -1.50
N GLU A 500 10.24 16.80 -1.99
CA GLU A 500 9.29 16.09 -1.14
C GLU A 500 9.95 14.79 -0.67
N LEU A 501 9.93 14.54 0.65
CA LEU A 501 10.43 13.28 1.22
C LEU A 501 9.30 12.28 1.33
N ALA A 502 9.42 11.17 0.61
CA ALA A 502 8.57 10.00 0.79
C ALA A 502 9.04 9.16 1.98
N HIS A 503 8.17 8.32 2.53
CA HIS A 503 8.57 7.34 3.54
C HIS A 503 9.49 6.27 2.93
N ASP A 504 10.32 5.65 3.76
CA ASP A 504 11.37 4.70 3.31
C ASP A 504 10.80 3.46 2.60
N GLY A 505 9.51 3.17 2.81
CA GLY A 505 8.77 2.06 2.20
C GLY A 505 8.10 2.37 0.87
N ALA A 506 8.03 3.65 0.47
CA ALA A 506 7.35 4.11 -0.74
C ALA A 506 8.06 3.59 -2.00
N GLU A 507 7.36 3.56 -3.14
CA GLU A 507 7.88 3.41 -4.52
C GLU A 507 9.23 2.65 -4.64
N ARG A 508 9.29 1.38 -4.22
CA ARG A 508 10.45 0.50 -4.40
C ARG A 508 10.29 -0.28 -5.70
N CYS A 509 10.91 0.17 -6.77
CA CYS A 509 10.64 -0.30 -8.12
C CYS A 509 11.78 -1.15 -8.69
N LEU A 510 11.42 -2.21 -9.40
CA LEU A 510 12.34 -3.15 -10.04
C LEU A 510 12.06 -3.23 -11.54
N GLY A 511 13.09 -3.04 -12.36
CA GLY A 511 13.04 -3.31 -13.79
C GLY A 511 12.92 -4.81 -14.08
N ILE A 512 12.00 -5.19 -14.98
CA ILE A 512 11.77 -6.56 -15.44
C ILE A 512 12.08 -6.71 -16.93
N ASP A 513 11.66 -5.72 -17.74
CA ASP A 513 11.84 -5.65 -19.20
C ASP A 513 11.56 -6.97 -19.95
N THR A 514 10.41 -7.62 -19.65
CA THR A 514 10.08 -8.94 -20.19
C THR A 514 8.73 -8.95 -20.90
N THR A 515 8.67 -9.56 -22.09
CA THR A 515 7.41 -9.88 -22.79
C THR A 515 7.13 -11.38 -22.64
N ALA A 516 6.25 -11.75 -21.73
CA ALA A 516 5.89 -13.14 -21.48
C ALA A 516 4.42 -13.29 -21.10
N SER A 517 3.73 -14.27 -21.69
CA SER A 517 2.35 -14.62 -21.33
C SER A 517 2.23 -15.55 -20.10
N GLY A 518 3.38 -15.88 -19.48
CA GLY A 518 3.51 -16.81 -18.37
C GLY A 518 3.55 -16.12 -17.01
N TRP A 519 3.92 -16.88 -15.97
CA TRP A 519 4.27 -16.32 -14.67
C TRP A 519 5.67 -15.73 -14.74
N ILE A 520 5.82 -14.51 -14.23
CA ILE A 520 7.09 -13.79 -14.08
C ILE A 520 7.43 -13.77 -12.59
N SER A 521 8.62 -14.26 -12.25
CA SER A 521 9.12 -14.27 -10.87
C SER A 521 9.80 -12.94 -10.57
N THR A 522 9.47 -12.30 -9.47
CA THR A 522 10.07 -11.05 -9.02
C THR A 522 10.40 -11.12 -7.54
N VAL A 523 11.49 -10.46 -7.14
CA VAL A 523 11.93 -10.42 -5.74
C VAL A 523 11.31 -9.19 -5.06
N LEU A 524 10.76 -9.35 -3.86
CA LEU A 524 10.27 -8.27 -3.02
C LEU A 524 11.48 -7.51 -2.45
N PRO A 525 11.48 -6.17 -2.48
CA PRO A 525 12.60 -5.36 -2.02
C PRO A 525 12.67 -5.24 -0.48
N TRP A 526 12.54 -6.37 0.22
CA TRP A 526 12.66 -6.54 1.67
C TRP A 526 13.33 -7.87 1.98
N ASN A 527 13.73 -8.06 3.24
CA ASN A 527 14.33 -9.32 3.66
C ASN A 527 13.27 -10.42 3.78
N THR A 528 13.58 -11.67 3.45
CA THR A 528 12.67 -12.81 3.61
C THR A 528 12.49 -13.19 5.09
N PHE A 529 11.26 -13.48 5.50
CA PHE A 529 10.92 -13.94 6.85
C PHE A 529 10.23 -15.33 6.84
N SER A 530 10.31 -16.04 5.74
CA SER A 530 9.74 -17.38 5.60
C SER A 530 10.26 -18.34 6.68
N GLY A 531 9.33 -19.01 7.38
CA GLY A 531 9.65 -19.97 8.44
C GLY A 531 10.19 -19.38 9.74
N THR A 532 10.15 -18.06 9.91
CA THR A 532 10.50 -17.39 11.18
C THR A 532 9.35 -17.44 12.19
N SER A 533 9.64 -17.14 13.46
CA SER A 533 8.61 -17.10 14.51
C SER A 533 7.74 -15.84 14.40
N GLU A 534 6.47 -15.93 14.84
CA GLU A 534 5.53 -14.80 14.85
C GLU A 534 6.11 -13.55 15.54
N ALA A 535 6.84 -13.73 16.65
CA ALA A 535 7.48 -12.62 17.36
C ALA A 535 8.55 -11.89 16.51
N GLN A 536 9.27 -12.61 15.64
CA GLN A 536 10.25 -12.00 14.73
C GLN A 536 9.56 -11.26 13.58
N ILE A 537 8.45 -11.80 13.07
CA ILE A 537 7.63 -11.15 12.03
C ILE A 537 7.05 -9.84 12.57
N LEU A 538 6.47 -9.86 13.78
CA LEU A 538 5.93 -8.67 14.45
C LEU A 538 7.02 -7.61 14.68
N GLU A 539 8.22 -8.03 15.07
CA GLU A 539 9.36 -7.10 15.22
C GLU A 539 9.81 -6.52 13.87
N ALA A 540 9.83 -7.33 12.81
CA ALA A 540 10.18 -6.89 11.46
C ALA A 540 9.20 -5.84 10.92
N TRP A 541 7.90 -6.03 11.18
CA TRP A 541 6.87 -5.04 10.84
C TRP A 541 7.05 -3.75 11.62
N ARG A 542 7.42 -3.84 12.90
CA ARG A 542 7.66 -2.66 13.73
C ARG A 542 8.87 -1.87 13.26
N GLN A 543 9.97 -2.54 12.94
CA GLN A 543 11.22 -1.92 12.46
C GLN A 543 11.16 -1.49 11.00
N GLY A 544 10.25 -2.08 10.22
CA GLY A 544 10.12 -1.84 8.80
C GLY A 544 11.09 -2.60 7.90
N THR A 545 11.69 -3.67 8.39
CA THR A 545 12.57 -4.55 7.61
C THR A 545 11.81 -5.52 6.70
N HIS A 546 10.52 -5.72 6.96
CA HIS A 546 9.55 -6.39 6.09
C HIS A 546 8.18 -5.69 6.22
N PRO A 547 7.42 -5.51 5.12
CA PRO A 547 6.13 -4.83 5.17
C PRO A 547 5.09 -5.72 5.83
N SER A 548 4.20 -5.13 6.62
CA SER A 548 3.04 -5.86 7.12
C SER A 548 1.96 -6.02 6.07
N SER A 549 1.87 -5.09 5.13
CA SER A 549 0.93 -5.08 4.02
C SER A 549 1.53 -4.13 3.00
N TYR A 550 1.32 -4.42 1.72
CA TYR A 550 1.98 -3.69 0.66
C TYR A 550 1.08 -3.58 -0.55
N SER A 551 1.25 -2.54 -1.34
CA SER A 551 0.66 -2.44 -2.67
C SER A 551 1.69 -2.69 -3.75
N VAL A 552 1.20 -3.12 -4.91
CA VAL A 552 1.99 -3.45 -6.08
C VAL A 552 1.41 -2.69 -7.26
N ASP A 553 2.24 -1.92 -7.95
CA ASP A 553 1.88 -1.28 -9.21
C ASP A 553 2.68 -1.92 -10.34
N LEU A 554 1.97 -2.46 -11.33
CA LEU A 554 2.54 -3.08 -12.52
C LEU A 554 2.69 -2.05 -13.63
N ILE A 555 3.91 -1.89 -14.11
CA ILE A 555 4.25 -0.95 -15.18
C ILE A 555 4.45 -1.74 -16.47
N ALA A 556 3.68 -1.37 -17.49
CA ALA A 556 3.73 -2.02 -18.78
C ALA A 556 3.43 -1.03 -19.92
N ASN A 557 3.67 -1.51 -21.13
CA ASN A 557 3.33 -0.78 -22.35
C ASN A 557 1.81 -0.72 -22.57
N ASN A 558 1.27 0.49 -22.73
CA ASN A 558 -0.15 0.76 -23.05
C ASN A 558 -0.41 1.19 -24.51
N GLY A 559 0.60 1.09 -25.37
CA GLY A 559 0.59 1.50 -26.77
C GLY A 559 1.12 2.91 -27.03
N GLN A 560 1.20 3.78 -26.01
CA GLN A 560 1.75 5.14 -26.13
C GLN A 560 3.11 5.31 -25.44
N THR A 561 3.31 4.64 -24.30
CA THR A 561 4.54 4.65 -23.51
C THR A 561 4.79 3.26 -22.95
N ASP A 562 6.06 2.92 -22.73
CA ASP A 562 6.46 1.71 -22.02
C ASP A 562 6.27 1.83 -20.49
N TYR A 563 6.00 3.03 -19.98
CA TYR A 563 6.06 3.38 -18.55
C TYR A 563 4.70 3.83 -18.01
N SER A 564 3.67 3.02 -18.20
CA SER A 564 2.33 3.28 -17.67
C SER A 564 1.92 2.27 -16.62
N ILE A 565 1.23 2.73 -15.57
CA ILE A 565 0.63 1.84 -14.57
C ILE A 565 -0.61 1.20 -15.19
N VAL A 566 -0.52 -0.10 -15.50
CA VAL A 566 -1.61 -0.84 -16.16
C VAL A 566 -2.47 -1.63 -15.18
N ALA A 567 -1.92 -1.93 -14.01
CA ALA A 567 -2.62 -2.67 -12.97
C ALA A 567 -2.03 -2.36 -11.59
N SER A 568 -2.88 -2.48 -10.57
CA SER A 568 -2.49 -2.31 -9.17
C SER A 568 -3.01 -3.48 -8.34
N ALA A 569 -2.37 -3.77 -7.22
CA ALA A 569 -2.86 -4.69 -6.23
C ALA A 569 -2.54 -4.26 -4.80
N TRP A 570 -3.36 -4.70 -3.86
CA TRP A 570 -3.22 -4.43 -2.43
C TRP A 570 -3.21 -5.75 -1.68
N ILE A 571 -2.11 -6.03 -1.01
CA ILE A 571 -1.86 -7.26 -0.26
C ILE A 571 -1.92 -6.91 1.22
N LEU A 572 -2.85 -7.54 1.94
CA LEU A 572 -3.20 -7.15 3.30
C LEU A 572 -3.00 -8.34 4.25
N HIS A 573 -1.95 -8.30 5.07
CA HIS A 573 -1.84 -9.21 6.22
C HIS A 573 -2.54 -8.59 7.42
N ILE A 574 -3.69 -9.17 7.73
CA ILE A 574 -4.57 -8.71 8.81
C ILE A 574 -4.67 -9.84 9.83
N SER A 575 -4.63 -9.47 11.11
CA SER A 575 -4.76 -10.43 12.21
C SER A 575 -6.12 -11.11 12.18
N ARG A 576 -6.15 -12.41 12.42
CA ARG A 576 -7.38 -13.19 12.62
C ARG A 576 -7.58 -13.45 14.10
N LEU A 577 -8.83 -13.41 14.55
CA LEU A 577 -9.21 -13.86 15.89
C LEU A 577 -9.72 -15.30 15.76
N THR A 578 -9.13 -16.22 16.51
CA THR A 578 -9.46 -17.64 16.47
C THR A 578 -9.91 -18.15 17.82
N TYR A 579 -11.02 -18.86 17.84
CA TYR A 579 -11.43 -19.71 18.94
C TYR A 579 -11.02 -21.15 18.63
N GLU A 580 -10.12 -21.70 19.44
CA GLU A 580 -9.68 -23.09 19.35
C GLU A 580 -10.45 -23.96 20.35
N PHE A 581 -11.04 -25.06 19.87
CA PHE A 581 -11.78 -26.00 20.72
C PHE A 581 -10.82 -26.90 21.51
N THR A 582 -11.15 -27.19 22.78
CA THR A 582 -10.42 -28.15 23.64
C THR A 582 -10.84 -29.60 23.44
N SER A 583 -11.64 -29.88 22.41
CA SER A 583 -12.17 -31.21 22.09
C SER A 583 -11.08 -32.28 21.88
N SER A 584 -11.48 -33.55 21.82
CA SER A 584 -10.61 -34.70 21.56
C SER A 584 -9.94 -34.67 20.17
N VAL A 585 -10.35 -33.76 19.27
CA VAL A 585 -9.82 -33.58 17.91
C VAL A 585 -9.11 -32.23 17.81
N THR A 586 -7.77 -32.25 17.79
CA THR A 586 -6.93 -31.05 17.72
C THR A 586 -7.04 -30.34 16.38
N GLY A 587 -7.12 -29.01 16.39
CA GLY A 587 -7.07 -28.17 15.18
C GLY A 587 -8.43 -27.73 14.64
N MET A 588 -9.51 -27.97 15.37
CA MET A 588 -10.80 -27.35 15.07
C MET A 588 -10.82 -25.91 15.60
N GLU A 589 -11.36 -24.99 14.80
CA GLU A 589 -11.45 -23.57 15.13
C GLU A 589 -12.72 -22.91 14.55
N VAL A 590 -13.13 -21.82 15.18
CA VAL A 590 -13.99 -20.78 14.59
C VAL A 590 -13.16 -19.52 14.49
N ALA A 591 -13.08 -18.93 13.30
CA ALA A 591 -12.20 -17.80 13.02
C ALA A 591 -12.99 -16.61 12.46
N TYR A 592 -12.65 -15.41 12.93
CA TYR A 592 -12.97 -14.15 12.26
C TYR A 592 -11.77 -13.69 11.45
N SER A 593 -11.97 -13.42 10.17
CA SER A 593 -10.94 -12.86 9.30
C SER A 593 -11.57 -11.93 8.26
N ASN A 594 -11.22 -10.64 8.31
CA ASN A 594 -11.57 -9.64 7.30
C ASN A 594 -13.07 -9.56 6.98
N GLY A 595 -13.91 -9.57 8.02
CA GLY A 595 -15.38 -9.55 7.89
C GLY A 595 -16.01 -10.91 7.62
N ALA A 596 -15.22 -11.94 7.27
CA ALA A 596 -15.70 -13.31 7.15
C ALA A 596 -15.66 -14.05 8.49
N VAL A 597 -16.63 -14.94 8.68
CA VAL A 597 -16.66 -15.90 9.80
C VAL A 597 -16.54 -17.30 9.23
N LEU A 598 -15.58 -18.05 9.72
CA LEU A 598 -15.09 -19.29 9.14
C LEU A 598 -15.05 -20.37 10.21
N THR A 599 -15.26 -21.62 9.82
CA THR A 599 -15.08 -22.76 10.72
C THR A 599 -14.63 -23.98 9.93
N ASN A 600 -13.91 -24.88 10.59
CA ASN A 600 -13.61 -26.22 10.09
C ASN A 600 -14.30 -27.32 10.92
N HIS A 601 -15.36 -26.97 11.68
CA HIS A 601 -16.11 -27.89 12.54
C HIS A 601 -17.57 -28.10 12.07
N PRO A 602 -18.13 -29.34 12.14
CA PRO A 602 -17.43 -30.61 12.30
C PRO A 602 -16.78 -31.00 10.96
N GLU A 603 -15.82 -31.92 10.97
CA GLU A 603 -15.26 -32.60 9.77
C GLU A 603 -14.00 -31.99 9.09
N PHE A 604 -13.33 -31.00 9.67
CA PHE A 604 -12.13 -30.34 9.08
C PHE A 604 -12.35 -29.74 7.68
N LEU A 605 -13.61 -29.63 7.24
CA LEU A 605 -13.96 -29.01 5.97
C LEU A 605 -14.11 -27.50 6.17
N PRO A 606 -13.34 -26.68 5.45
CA PRO A 606 -13.44 -25.24 5.56
C PRO A 606 -14.84 -24.78 5.13
N THR A 607 -15.58 -24.21 6.06
CA THR A 607 -16.96 -23.77 5.90
C THR A 607 -17.06 -22.28 6.18
N VAL A 608 -17.74 -21.56 5.29
CA VAL A 608 -17.97 -20.11 5.40
C VAL A 608 -19.34 -19.89 6.03
N LEU A 609 -19.37 -19.26 7.20
CA LEU A 609 -20.59 -18.92 7.93
C LEU A 609 -21.10 -17.52 7.57
N LYS A 610 -20.17 -16.56 7.40
CA LYS A 610 -20.44 -15.21 6.90
C LYS A 610 -19.38 -14.85 5.86
N GLN A 611 -19.80 -14.26 4.74
CA GLN A 611 -18.90 -13.75 3.70
C GLN A 611 -18.40 -12.34 4.03
N PRO A 612 -17.24 -11.91 3.49
CA PRO A 612 -16.82 -10.52 3.54
C PRO A 612 -17.88 -9.59 2.95
N ASN A 613 -17.98 -8.37 3.46
CA ASN A 613 -18.94 -7.41 2.95
C ASN A 613 -18.49 -6.81 1.61
N ASP A 614 -19.41 -6.75 0.67
CA ASP A 614 -19.22 -6.13 -0.64
C ASP A 614 -20.44 -5.27 -0.96
N ARG A 615 -20.21 -4.06 -1.50
CA ARG A 615 -21.27 -3.15 -1.90
C ARG A 615 -21.34 -3.14 -3.43
N SER A 616 -22.41 -3.73 -3.96
CA SER A 616 -22.80 -3.56 -5.36
C SER A 616 -23.87 -2.48 -5.48
N GLY A 617 -23.60 -1.48 -6.31
CA GLY A 617 -24.57 -0.42 -6.64
C GLY A 617 -25.35 -0.75 -7.92
N PRO A 618 -26.35 0.06 -8.30
CA PRO A 618 -26.92 -0.03 -9.64
C PRO A 618 -25.85 0.25 -10.71
N GLY A 619 -25.71 -0.67 -11.68
CA GLY A 619 -24.67 -0.64 -12.72
C GLY A 619 -23.41 -1.43 -12.33
N PRO A 620 -22.34 -1.40 -13.14
CA PRO A 620 -21.07 -2.06 -12.87
C PRO A 620 -20.27 -1.28 -11.81
N ARG A 621 -20.75 -1.28 -10.57
CA ARG A 621 -20.11 -0.59 -9.44
C ARG A 621 -19.71 -1.62 -8.39
N PHE A 622 -18.46 -1.55 -7.96
CA PHE A 622 -17.95 -2.35 -6.86
C PHE A 622 -17.27 -1.44 -5.85
N ALA A 623 -17.73 -1.51 -4.61
CA ALA A 623 -17.06 -0.89 -3.49
C ALA A 623 -16.86 -1.90 -2.36
N SER A 624 -15.70 -1.88 -1.73
CA SER A 624 -15.41 -2.70 -0.54
C SER A 624 -14.65 -1.87 0.49
N THR A 625 -15.05 -2.03 1.75
CA THR A 625 -14.36 -1.46 2.91
C THR A 625 -13.83 -2.61 3.74
N ILE A 626 -12.51 -2.73 3.84
CA ILE A 626 -11.86 -3.84 4.55
C ILE A 626 -11.65 -3.44 6.01
N PRO A 627 -12.25 -4.17 6.98
CA PRO A 627 -11.99 -3.96 8.40
C PRO A 627 -10.70 -4.68 8.80
N ALA A 628 -9.63 -3.93 9.08
CA ALA A 628 -8.37 -4.46 9.57
C ALA A 628 -8.31 -4.38 11.09
N LEU A 629 -8.47 -5.52 11.78
CA LEU A 629 -8.33 -5.58 13.25
C LEU A 629 -6.85 -5.66 13.63
N ASN A 630 -6.40 -4.68 14.40
CA ASN A 630 -5.04 -4.59 14.92
C ASN A 630 -5.07 -4.77 16.44
N PRO A 631 -4.61 -5.92 16.97
CA PRO A 631 -4.57 -6.13 18.41
C PRO A 631 -3.56 -5.19 19.06
N SER A 632 -3.99 -4.51 20.12
CA SER A 632 -3.13 -3.69 20.97
C SER A 632 -2.11 -4.55 21.74
N SER A 633 -1.03 -3.92 22.24
CA SER A 633 -0.05 -4.60 23.09
C SER A 633 -0.62 -5.12 24.41
N ASP A 634 -1.72 -4.53 24.87
CA ASP A 634 -2.37 -4.86 26.14
C ASP A 634 -3.42 -5.97 25.98
N SER A 635 -3.64 -6.45 24.75
CA SER A 635 -4.57 -7.54 24.46
C SER A 635 -4.09 -8.85 25.10
N THR A 636 -4.94 -9.38 25.96
CA THR A 636 -4.82 -10.68 26.61
C THR A 636 -5.45 -11.78 25.75
N VAL A 637 -4.98 -13.02 25.88
CA VAL A 637 -5.56 -14.23 25.27
C VAL A 637 -5.93 -15.21 26.37
N GLY A 638 -6.99 -16.00 26.19
CA GLY A 638 -7.46 -16.87 27.26
C GLY A 638 -8.77 -17.60 26.99
N SER A 639 -9.20 -18.34 28.01
CA SER A 639 -10.45 -19.10 28.06
C SER A 639 -11.47 -18.49 29.03
N GLY A 640 -11.19 -17.32 29.61
CA GLY A 640 -12.13 -16.56 30.43
C GLY A 640 -13.05 -15.71 29.57
N VAL A 641 -14.06 -15.08 30.17
CA VAL A 641 -14.90 -14.10 29.46
C VAL A 641 -14.01 -12.95 28.99
N MET A 642 -13.97 -12.72 27.68
CA MET A 642 -13.13 -11.68 27.08
C MET A 642 -14.00 -10.49 26.69
N SER A 643 -13.69 -9.31 27.21
CA SER A 643 -14.22 -8.04 26.73
C SER A 643 -13.32 -7.51 25.63
N LEU A 644 -13.91 -7.21 24.47
CA LEU A 644 -13.26 -6.60 23.33
C LEU A 644 -13.75 -5.16 23.22
N ASP A 645 -12.85 -4.20 23.30
CA ASP A 645 -13.10 -2.81 22.93
C ASP A 645 -12.44 -2.54 21.58
N ILE A 646 -13.26 -2.13 20.61
CA ILE A 646 -12.88 -1.95 19.21
C ILE A 646 -13.09 -0.49 18.85
N GLU A 647 -12.01 0.21 18.51
CA GLU A 647 -12.01 1.62 18.15
C GLU A 647 -11.62 1.80 16.68
N LEU A 648 -12.32 2.68 15.96
CA LEU A 648 -11.90 3.08 14.61
C LEU A 648 -10.75 4.08 14.70
N ALA A 649 -9.55 3.66 14.34
CA ALA A 649 -8.38 4.53 14.35
C ALA A 649 -8.38 5.51 13.16
N TYR A 650 -8.44 4.99 11.93
CA TYR A 650 -8.49 5.82 10.72
C TYR A 650 -9.06 5.07 9.53
N ARG A 651 -9.43 5.83 8.49
CA ARG A 651 -9.91 5.30 7.20
C ARG A 651 -9.18 5.92 6.04
N GLU A 652 -8.72 5.05 5.14
CA GLU A 652 -7.92 5.41 3.98
C GLU A 652 -8.61 4.93 2.69
N SER A 653 -8.41 5.69 1.61
CA SER A 653 -8.83 5.34 0.25
C SER A 653 -7.63 4.74 -0.48
N LEU A 654 -7.70 3.46 -0.85
CA LEU A 654 -6.63 2.81 -1.61
C LEU A 654 -6.79 2.99 -3.12
N ALA A 655 -8.04 3.03 -3.59
CA ALA A 655 -8.39 3.30 -4.99
C ALA A 655 -9.82 3.84 -5.10
N SER A 656 -10.04 4.73 -6.08
CA SER A 656 -11.37 5.26 -6.40
C SER A 656 -11.45 5.65 -7.87
N GLU A 657 -11.37 4.67 -8.76
CA GLU A 657 -11.19 4.86 -10.20
C GLU A 657 -11.98 3.85 -11.04
N THR A 658 -11.95 4.03 -12.37
CA THR A 658 -12.58 3.10 -13.30
C THR A 658 -11.61 1.96 -13.61
N ALA A 659 -11.95 0.73 -13.22
CA ALA A 659 -11.19 -0.48 -13.49
C ALA A 659 -11.85 -1.34 -14.57
N TYR A 660 -11.08 -2.18 -15.26
CA TYR A 660 -11.60 -3.09 -16.31
C TYR A 660 -11.78 -4.52 -15.79
N GLU A 661 -10.88 -4.98 -14.93
CA GLU A 661 -11.01 -6.25 -14.21
C GLU A 661 -10.69 -6.00 -12.73
N VAL A 662 -11.49 -6.58 -11.83
CA VAL A 662 -11.20 -6.59 -10.39
C VAL A 662 -11.18 -8.04 -9.93
N ARG A 663 -10.11 -8.41 -9.22
CA ARG A 663 -9.96 -9.73 -8.60
C ARG A 663 -9.74 -9.59 -7.11
N ARG A 664 -10.05 -10.65 -6.39
CA ARG A 664 -9.65 -10.79 -5.00
C ARG A 664 -9.24 -12.22 -4.69
N GLY A 665 -8.42 -12.38 -3.69
CA GLY A 665 -8.08 -13.70 -3.16
C GLY A 665 -7.79 -13.67 -1.67
N TRP A 666 -7.71 -14.88 -1.11
CA TRP A 666 -7.48 -15.09 0.31
C TRP A 666 -6.42 -16.14 0.56
N TYR A 667 -5.81 -16.04 1.73
CA TYR A 667 -4.85 -17.01 2.20
C TYR A 667 -5.49 -18.38 2.55
N SER A 668 -4.68 -19.43 2.48
CA SER A 668 -5.03 -20.79 2.92
C SER A 668 -5.19 -20.82 4.46
N PRO A 669 -6.08 -21.65 5.06
CA PRO A 669 -6.81 -22.79 4.49
C PRO A 669 -8.23 -22.49 3.99
N TYR A 670 -8.79 -21.32 4.30
CA TYR A 670 -10.19 -21.02 3.98
C TYR A 670 -10.39 -20.35 2.62
N GLY A 671 -9.33 -19.91 1.95
CA GLY A 671 -9.46 -19.07 0.76
C GLY A 671 -10.26 -19.69 -0.38
N GLU A 672 -10.12 -20.98 -0.65
CA GLU A 672 -10.94 -21.68 -1.65
C GLU A 672 -12.43 -21.71 -1.25
N ALA A 673 -12.72 -21.95 0.01
CA ALA A 673 -14.09 -21.96 0.52
C ALA A 673 -14.75 -20.58 0.44
N ILE A 674 -13.99 -19.51 0.72
CA ILE A 674 -14.46 -18.12 0.61
C ILE A 674 -14.75 -17.76 -0.85
N ALA A 675 -13.81 -18.05 -1.77
CA ALA A 675 -13.97 -17.78 -3.19
C ALA A 675 -15.21 -18.49 -3.77
N ASN A 676 -15.42 -19.76 -3.42
CA ASN A 676 -16.59 -20.53 -3.86
C ASN A 676 -17.89 -20.01 -3.24
N SER A 677 -17.88 -19.68 -1.94
CA SER A 677 -19.06 -19.14 -1.24
C SER A 677 -19.50 -17.81 -1.83
N ALA A 678 -18.55 -16.91 -2.11
CA ALA A 678 -18.81 -15.60 -2.72
C ALA A 678 -19.56 -15.68 -4.07
N ALA A 679 -19.44 -16.80 -4.77
CA ALA A 679 -20.10 -17.06 -6.04
C ALA A 679 -21.44 -17.80 -5.93
N SER A 680 -22.04 -17.93 -4.74
CA SER A 680 -23.31 -18.66 -4.55
C SER A 680 -24.47 -18.16 -5.43
N GLY A 681 -24.48 -16.87 -5.83
CA GLY A 681 -25.47 -16.32 -6.76
C GLY A 681 -25.36 -16.85 -8.19
N LEU A 682 -24.18 -17.36 -8.58
CA LEU A 682 -23.87 -17.84 -9.92
C LEU A 682 -24.67 -19.08 -10.32
N GLU A 683 -25.11 -19.89 -9.35
CA GLU A 683 -25.96 -21.07 -9.59
C GLU A 683 -27.31 -20.71 -10.25
N GLN A 684 -27.73 -19.44 -10.16
CA GLN A 684 -28.97 -18.96 -10.77
C GLN A 684 -28.80 -18.56 -12.24
N SER A 685 -27.56 -18.43 -12.73
CA SER A 685 -27.26 -18.10 -14.13
C SER A 685 -27.50 -19.30 -15.05
N LEU A 686 -28.26 -19.05 -16.12
CA LEU A 686 -28.48 -20.04 -17.17
C LEU A 686 -27.20 -20.22 -17.99
N ASP A 687 -26.50 -19.13 -18.28
CA ASP A 687 -25.26 -19.15 -19.06
C ASP A 687 -24.17 -19.98 -18.35
N TRP A 688 -24.01 -19.80 -17.04
CA TRP A 688 -23.06 -20.57 -16.23
C TRP A 688 -23.42 -22.06 -16.17
N THR A 689 -24.71 -22.38 -16.07
CA THR A 689 -25.18 -23.77 -16.04
C THR A 689 -24.90 -24.49 -17.36
N ILE A 690 -24.98 -23.78 -18.49
CA ILE A 690 -24.76 -24.35 -19.83
C ILE A 690 -23.26 -24.40 -20.17
N TYR A 691 -22.49 -23.37 -19.82
CA TYR A 691 -21.06 -23.21 -20.14
C TYR A 691 -20.23 -22.83 -18.91
N PRO A 692 -20.03 -23.75 -17.95
CA PRO A 692 -19.25 -23.46 -16.76
C PRO A 692 -17.80 -23.10 -17.13
N GLY A 693 -17.29 -22.05 -16.49
CA GLY A 693 -15.91 -21.56 -16.65
C GLY A 693 -15.67 -20.65 -17.85
N ARG A 694 -16.72 -20.25 -18.60
CA ARG A 694 -16.64 -19.32 -19.74
C ARG A 694 -17.21 -17.96 -19.38
N LEU A 695 -16.36 -17.10 -18.80
CA LEU A 695 -16.71 -15.71 -18.42
C LEU A 695 -17.17 -14.88 -19.62
N ASP A 696 -16.61 -15.13 -20.80
CA ASP A 696 -16.92 -14.45 -22.05
C ASP A 696 -18.36 -14.70 -22.56
N LEU A 697 -19.00 -15.77 -22.09
CA LEU A 697 -20.37 -16.14 -22.47
C LEU A 697 -21.40 -15.80 -21.37
N LEU A 698 -20.95 -15.24 -20.24
CA LEU A 698 -21.78 -14.96 -19.08
C LEU A 698 -22.46 -13.60 -19.25
N THR A 699 -23.67 -13.57 -19.79
CA THR A 699 -24.37 -12.31 -20.11
C THR A 699 -25.48 -11.95 -19.13
N ASP A 700 -25.95 -12.93 -18.36
CA ASP A 700 -27.11 -12.83 -17.46
C ASP A 700 -26.75 -12.62 -15.97
N TYR A 701 -25.47 -12.47 -15.65
CA TYR A 701 -24.96 -12.36 -14.28
C TYR A 701 -23.98 -11.20 -14.11
N VAL A 702 -24.04 -10.52 -12.97
CA VAL A 702 -23.07 -9.53 -12.52
C VAL A 702 -22.73 -9.85 -11.07
N GLY A 703 -21.46 -10.02 -10.75
CA GLY A 703 -21.01 -10.39 -9.41
C GLY A 703 -19.73 -11.23 -9.42
N TRP A 704 -19.39 -11.80 -8.27
CA TRP A 704 -18.22 -12.67 -8.13
C TRP A 704 -18.40 -14.00 -8.85
N VAL A 705 -17.37 -14.39 -9.59
CA VAL A 705 -17.22 -15.69 -10.25
C VAL A 705 -15.89 -16.29 -9.80
N PRO A 706 -15.83 -17.57 -9.38
CA PRO A 706 -14.57 -18.18 -8.99
C PRO A 706 -13.72 -18.37 -10.24
N ASP A 707 -12.40 -18.27 -10.12
CA ASP A 707 -11.53 -18.49 -11.28
C ASP A 707 -11.78 -19.91 -11.84
N PRO A 708 -11.96 -20.07 -13.17
CA PRO A 708 -12.30 -21.36 -13.78
C PRO A 708 -11.27 -22.47 -13.58
N SER A 709 -10.09 -22.14 -13.03
CA SER A 709 -9.13 -23.16 -12.61
C SER A 709 -9.51 -23.71 -11.22
N ILE A 710 -9.78 -25.02 -11.18
CA ILE A 710 -10.25 -25.75 -9.99
C ILE A 710 -9.25 -25.57 -8.83
N GLY A 711 -9.75 -25.23 -7.64
CA GLY A 711 -8.95 -25.16 -6.41
C GLY A 711 -8.21 -23.85 -6.19
N THR A 712 -8.63 -22.77 -6.85
CA THR A 712 -8.08 -21.43 -6.62
C THR A 712 -8.77 -20.74 -5.46
N SER A 713 -8.01 -19.97 -4.69
CA SER A 713 -8.53 -19.05 -3.68
C SER A 713 -8.83 -17.66 -4.25
N GLU A 714 -9.10 -17.58 -5.56
CA GLU A 714 -9.29 -16.34 -6.33
C GLU A 714 -10.71 -16.24 -6.88
N ALA A 715 -11.26 -15.02 -6.86
CA ALA A 715 -12.52 -14.68 -7.52
C ALA A 715 -12.37 -13.42 -8.38
N VAL A 716 -13.10 -13.37 -9.49
CA VAL A 716 -13.14 -12.23 -10.43
C VAL A 716 -14.52 -11.59 -10.37
N TRP A 717 -14.57 -10.26 -10.35
CA TRP A 717 -15.81 -9.50 -10.43
C TRP A 717 -16.23 -9.35 -11.89
N HIS A 718 -17.33 -9.98 -12.27
CA HIS A 718 -17.81 -10.00 -13.65
C HIS A 718 -18.87 -8.91 -13.89
N THR A 719 -18.70 -8.14 -14.96
CA THR A 719 -19.57 -7.01 -15.36
C THR A 719 -20.02 -7.06 -16.83
N ASN A 720 -20.02 -8.24 -17.46
CA ASN A 720 -20.48 -8.43 -18.84
C ASN A 720 -19.77 -7.48 -19.85
N GLY A 721 -18.49 -7.20 -19.62
CA GLY A 721 -17.66 -6.33 -20.47
C GLY A 721 -17.81 -4.83 -20.23
N GLU A 722 -18.61 -4.38 -19.25
CA GLU A 722 -18.66 -2.96 -18.87
C GLU A 722 -17.58 -2.61 -17.84
N PRO A 723 -16.95 -1.42 -17.94
CA PRO A 723 -15.95 -1.00 -16.96
C PRO A 723 -16.57 -0.79 -15.58
N ILE A 724 -15.79 -1.12 -14.55
CA ILE A 724 -16.18 -1.13 -13.14
C ILE A 724 -15.83 0.21 -12.50
N GLN A 725 -16.80 0.88 -11.89
CA GLN A 725 -16.47 1.94 -10.92
C GLN A 725 -16.00 1.28 -9.63
N PHE A 726 -14.68 1.25 -9.43
CA PHE A 726 -14.01 0.54 -8.37
C PHE A 726 -13.63 1.49 -7.23
N SER A 727 -14.06 1.16 -6.02
CA SER A 727 -13.64 1.86 -4.81
C SER A 727 -13.17 0.86 -3.76
N LEU A 728 -11.94 1.03 -3.29
CA LEU A 728 -11.36 0.22 -2.24
C LEU A 728 -10.97 1.12 -1.08
N GLN A 729 -11.50 0.79 0.10
CA GLN A 729 -11.21 1.50 1.33
C GLN A 729 -10.70 0.52 2.38
N LEU A 730 -9.81 1.01 3.23
CA LEU A 730 -9.32 0.28 4.38
C LEU A 730 -9.69 1.05 5.65
N SER A 731 -10.19 0.33 6.64
CA SER A 731 -10.45 0.87 7.98
C SER A 731 -9.58 0.15 8.99
N SER A 732 -8.67 0.88 9.62
CA SER A 732 -7.85 0.35 10.72
C SER A 732 -8.65 0.41 12.00
N LEU A 733 -8.87 -0.75 12.61
CA LEU A 733 -9.62 -0.92 13.85
C LEU A 733 -8.66 -1.41 14.94
N ASP A 734 -8.49 -0.62 15.99
CA ASP A 734 -7.67 -1.01 17.14
C ASP A 734 -8.51 -1.82 18.10
N VAL A 735 -7.98 -2.97 18.53
CA VAL A 735 -8.71 -3.91 19.40
C VAL A 735 -7.94 -4.14 20.68
N THR A 736 -8.56 -3.82 21.82
CA THR A 736 -8.06 -4.22 23.14
C THR A 736 -8.92 -5.36 23.67
N MET A 737 -8.29 -6.51 23.94
CA MET A 737 -8.98 -7.69 24.48
C MET A 737 -8.55 -7.91 25.93
N SER A 738 -9.48 -7.79 26.88
CA SER A 738 -9.20 -7.97 28.32
C SER A 738 -10.09 -9.04 28.92
N GLU A 739 -9.52 -9.90 29.78
CA GLU A 739 -10.32 -10.81 30.60
C GLU A 739 -11.19 -10.00 31.58
N ALA A 740 -12.50 -10.25 31.56
CA ALA A 740 -13.44 -9.58 32.44
C ALA A 740 -13.17 -10.00 33.88
N ASN A 741 -12.82 -9.03 34.74
CA ASN A 741 -12.72 -9.28 36.18
C ASN A 741 -14.14 -9.42 36.75
N GLU A 742 -14.54 -10.63 37.16
CA GLU A 742 -15.74 -10.85 37.97
C GLU A 742 -15.68 -10.14 39.34
#